data_AF-A0A8B9QHV3-F1
#
_entry.id   AF-A0A8B9QHV3-F1
#
_cell.length_a   1.000
_cell.length_b   1.000
_cell.length_c   1.000
_cell.angle_alpha   90.00
_cell.angle_beta   90.00
_cell.angle_gamma   90.00
#
_symmetry.space_group_name_H-M   'P 1'
#
loop_
_entity.id
_entity.type
_entity.pdbx_description
1 polymer ?
#
loop_
_entity_poly.entity_id
_entity_poly.type
_entity_poly.pdbx_seq_one_letter_code
_entity_poly.pdbx_strand_id
1 'polypeptide(L)'
;MYLRRVFRASCWQGAGIPRPAPCAAPGSVRGRRSGLCPYKAVIFDVNGVLLPAPYKVAADWEVQNCIPAGTIQKAVLAGGENSPSLKYTRGELTTVEFLQEFGQQCFEIANVSVPVDSFLLNLIRNEMIKQLPIMAEAVQCIRAEGLKAAVLSNNFCLLNEESFLPLDRKQFDVIVESCRTGIFKPDPRIYKLCLERLGVQPQESIFLDDISQNLKAAAQLGIKTVKVDDTEVALKELETSLGFPLQGFVPYTCSVRPTMGIPKDRLQKYLENVLSGQATGPLMLRQFGHGESTRTYYVKFGDSSLVLKKESSNRLLPAGPAVAKEYRVLKALSEAGVPVPTVLALCEDRSTLGTPFFLMEHCAGQVYRDVSLPGLQPSQRRAIYAAMSQVLSRIHSVDLRAAKLEDYGEHGNYIQQQVQTWTKQYRAMETHVIPAMERLIEWLPLHFPESQRMTVVHGDFRLDNLIFHPERPEVLAVLGWKLSTLGDPISDVANNCMAYFLPPHFDTLRGLRKCDLGRLGIPTAEEYSQMYWDRMGVERPENWNFYMAFAFFRLAVMLQGLHRRSLTGHARPAPGESCREHAEFVADLAWDFAIKEGFRVFNSLPATKPFIRPYSTWARLGPLLTRSYVTQPHPRAAHAPKVPLIVPPTSLLGTAQGLYCKLERAMDVQWGHQISRHRWTPHSLLEKSKVTVQSWLGSVTALVSWARARASLPHASWHCRDRGSFLPTWTAAVTPLGELQGRRQTCTLVPKAARLCSSPGRSSLGERSGAQVPSRASVVCLAHAQDTQLRTQQLAVVPGKEPGLAIRGSQH
;
A
#
# COMPACT_ATOMS: atom_id res chain seq x y z
N MET A 1 -65.27 15.98 -22.95
CA MET A 1 -65.69 17.01 -23.94
C MET A 1 -64.47 17.51 -24.72
N TYR A 2 -64.73 18.28 -25.78
CA TYR A 2 -63.84 18.99 -26.71
C TYR A 2 -62.62 19.73 -26.07
N LEU A 3 -61.50 20.06 -26.75
CA LEU A 3 -60.90 19.58 -28.03
C LEU A 3 -59.48 20.20 -28.25
N ARG A 4 -58.50 19.42 -28.79
CA ARG A 4 -57.25 19.83 -29.55
C ARG A 4 -56.21 20.77 -28.84
N ARG A 5 -54.87 20.64 -29.02
CA ARG A 5 -53.93 20.55 -30.20
C ARG A 5 -53.72 21.93 -30.84
N VAL A 6 -52.50 22.48 -30.98
CA VAL A 6 -51.45 22.30 -32.04
C VAL A 6 -50.19 23.13 -31.61
N PHE A 7 -48.89 22.82 -31.76
CA PHE A 7 -47.97 22.17 -32.74
C PHE A 7 -47.30 23.09 -33.79
N ARG A 8 -45.99 22.87 -34.05
CA ARG A 8 -45.06 23.58 -34.99
C ARG A 8 -44.63 25.00 -34.53
N ALA A 9 -43.38 25.47 -34.60
CA ALA A 9 -42.15 25.16 -35.37
C ALA A 9 -41.99 25.87 -36.73
N SER A 10 -40.99 26.77 -36.80
CA SER A 10 -40.16 27.11 -37.98
C SER A 10 -39.03 28.07 -37.57
N CYS A 11 -37.85 27.91 -38.17
CA CYS A 11 -36.80 28.94 -38.22
C CYS A 11 -36.78 29.52 -39.63
N TRP A 12 -36.33 30.78 -39.82
CA TRP A 12 -35.18 31.14 -40.69
C TRP A 12 -35.02 32.67 -40.85
N GLN A 13 -33.81 33.07 -41.25
CA GLN A 13 -33.37 34.43 -41.64
C GLN A 13 -33.40 35.51 -40.55
N GLY A 14 -32.56 36.54 -40.77
CA GLY A 14 -32.43 37.71 -39.91
C GLY A 14 -31.62 38.81 -40.59
N ALA A 15 -31.67 40.01 -40.02
CA ALA A 15 -30.82 41.15 -40.33
C ALA A 15 -30.29 41.72 -39.01
N GLY A 16 -29.09 42.30 -39.00
CA GLY A 16 -28.35 42.53 -37.74
C GLY A 16 -28.05 43.97 -37.38
N ILE A 17 -27.78 44.17 -36.08
CA ILE A 17 -26.86 45.18 -35.50
C ILE A 17 -27.37 46.64 -35.56
N PRO A 18 -27.60 47.31 -34.41
CA PRO A 18 -26.48 47.84 -33.60
C PRO A 18 -26.14 47.07 -32.30
N ARG A 19 -25.03 47.47 -31.66
CA ARG A 19 -24.53 46.92 -30.37
C ARG A 19 -25.11 47.66 -29.15
N PRO A 20 -25.26 46.99 -27.98
CA PRO A 20 -25.70 47.62 -26.73
C PRO A 20 -24.55 48.19 -25.89
N ALA A 21 -24.89 49.10 -24.98
CA ALA A 21 -24.10 49.43 -23.78
C ALA A 21 -24.73 48.75 -22.54
N PRO A 22 -23.95 48.38 -21.50
CA PRO A 22 -24.46 47.57 -20.39
C PRO A 22 -25.10 48.39 -19.26
N CYS A 23 -26.18 47.87 -18.67
CA CYS A 23 -26.78 48.36 -17.42
C CYS A 23 -27.07 47.19 -16.45
N ALA A 24 -27.17 47.52 -15.16
CA ALA A 24 -27.04 46.60 -14.04
C ALA A 24 -28.07 45.45 -13.97
N ALA A 25 -27.63 44.30 -13.43
CA ALA A 25 -28.49 43.21 -12.99
C ALA A 25 -28.86 43.33 -11.50
N PRO A 26 -30.07 42.93 -11.05
CA PRO A 26 -30.47 43.01 -9.65
C PRO A 26 -29.69 42.07 -8.72
N GLY A 27 -29.61 42.43 -7.44
CA GLY A 27 -28.79 41.72 -6.44
C GLY A 27 -29.26 40.30 -6.13
N SER A 28 -28.30 39.37 -5.99
CA SER A 28 -28.56 38.01 -5.54
C SER A 28 -28.72 37.94 -4.01
N VAL A 29 -29.82 37.36 -3.54
CA VAL A 29 -30.02 37.09 -2.12
C VAL A 29 -29.01 36.04 -1.65
N ARG A 30 -28.08 36.44 -0.78
CA ARG A 30 -27.09 35.53 -0.16
C ARG A 30 -27.78 34.49 0.71
N GLY A 31 -28.05 33.31 0.16
CA GLY A 31 -28.40 32.13 0.95
C GLY A 31 -27.30 31.81 1.97
N ARG A 32 -27.64 31.79 3.26
CA ARG A 32 -26.72 31.42 4.34
C ARG A 32 -26.30 29.95 4.17
N ARG A 33 -25.04 29.71 3.80
CA ARG A 33 -24.43 28.37 3.89
C ARG A 33 -24.18 28.05 5.37
N SER A 34 -24.97 27.14 5.94
CA SER A 34 -24.74 26.58 7.27
C SER A 34 -23.75 25.41 7.22
N GLY A 35 -22.78 25.39 8.14
CA GLY A 35 -22.11 24.14 8.55
C GLY A 35 -21.00 23.58 7.66
N LEU A 36 -20.08 24.44 7.16
CA LEU A 36 -18.77 23.99 6.69
C LEU A 36 -17.68 24.78 7.42
N CYS A 37 -16.70 24.08 8.00
CA CYS A 37 -15.55 24.69 8.65
C CYS A 37 -14.78 25.57 7.63
N PRO A 38 -14.41 26.82 7.97
CA PRO A 38 -13.67 27.70 7.06
C PRO A 38 -12.18 27.33 6.97
N TYR A 39 -11.67 26.55 7.92
CA TYR A 39 -10.27 26.17 8.02
C TYR A 39 -9.95 24.90 7.23
N LYS A 40 -8.77 24.89 6.60
CA LYS A 40 -8.19 23.76 5.85
C LYS A 40 -6.95 23.18 6.52
N ALA A 41 -6.33 23.91 7.45
CA ALA A 41 -5.12 23.48 8.13
C ALA A 41 -5.05 23.94 9.59
N VAL A 42 -4.40 23.14 10.42
CA VAL A 42 -3.99 23.52 11.78
C VAL A 42 -2.47 23.37 11.89
N ILE A 43 -1.83 24.42 12.37
CA ILE A 43 -0.38 24.55 12.53
C ILE A 43 -0.08 24.55 14.03
N PHE A 44 0.89 23.76 14.45
CA PHE A 44 1.28 23.60 15.85
C PHE A 44 2.74 24.02 16.05
N ASP A 45 3.05 24.67 17.16
CA ASP A 45 4.40 24.59 17.72
C ASP A 45 4.66 23.17 18.27
N VAL A 46 5.93 22.87 18.54
CA VAL A 46 6.37 21.62 19.15
C VAL A 46 6.38 21.76 20.67
N ASN A 47 7.15 22.71 21.20
CA ASN A 47 7.34 22.89 22.64
C ASN A 47 6.13 23.58 23.25
N GLY A 48 5.74 23.22 24.47
CA GLY A 48 4.54 23.75 25.14
C GLY A 48 3.19 23.31 24.54
N VAL A 49 3.17 22.85 23.29
CA VAL A 49 1.95 22.52 22.53
C VAL A 49 1.85 21.02 22.23
N LEU A 50 2.81 20.42 21.52
CA LEU A 50 2.84 18.98 21.22
C LEU A 50 3.70 18.19 22.21
N LEU A 51 4.72 18.83 22.79
CA LEU A 51 5.62 18.33 23.82
C LEU A 51 5.46 19.18 25.11
N PRO A 52 5.84 18.66 26.29
CA PRO A 52 5.96 19.47 27.50
C PRO A 52 6.80 20.74 27.30
N ALA A 53 6.47 21.82 28.03
CA ALA A 53 7.26 23.05 28.00
C ALA A 53 8.64 22.84 28.64
N PRO A 54 9.76 23.23 27.99
CA PRO A 54 11.12 22.94 28.46
C PRO A 54 11.45 23.61 29.82
N TYR A 55 10.79 24.72 30.15
CA TYR A 55 11.01 25.45 31.40
C TYR A 55 10.69 24.62 32.66
N LYS A 56 9.73 23.68 32.59
CA LYS A 56 9.44 22.80 33.73
C LYS A 56 10.58 21.80 33.94
N VAL A 57 11.00 21.13 32.87
CA VAL A 57 12.14 20.20 32.87
C VAL A 57 13.42 20.91 33.33
N ALA A 58 13.61 22.17 32.93
CA ALA A 58 14.71 23.00 33.40
C ALA A 58 14.65 23.28 34.91
N ALA A 59 13.49 23.67 35.46
CA ALA A 59 13.35 23.92 36.89
C ALA A 59 13.54 22.65 37.74
N ASP A 60 12.97 21.52 37.30
CA ASP A 60 13.15 20.23 37.98
C ASP A 60 14.63 19.75 37.91
N TRP A 61 15.33 20.04 36.80
CA TRP A 61 16.77 19.75 36.64
C TRP A 61 17.66 20.69 37.47
N GLU A 62 17.33 21.99 37.55
CA GLU A 62 18.05 22.96 38.37
C GLU A 62 18.06 22.55 39.85
N VAL A 63 16.90 22.14 40.37
CA VAL A 63 16.75 21.61 41.73
C VAL A 63 17.57 20.33 41.94
N GLN A 64 17.58 19.41 40.96
CA GLN A 64 18.37 18.17 41.04
C GLN A 64 19.89 18.39 41.00
N ASN A 65 20.36 19.48 40.39
CA ASN A 65 21.77 19.77 40.19
C ASN A 65 22.27 20.93 41.07
N CYS A 66 21.48 21.36 42.07
CA CYS A 66 21.77 22.46 42.99
C CYS A 66 22.06 23.82 42.29
N ILE A 67 21.45 24.06 41.14
CA ILE A 67 21.59 25.30 40.37
C ILE A 67 20.53 26.32 40.84
N PRO A 68 20.86 27.63 40.97
CA PRO A 68 19.90 28.67 41.33
C PRO A 68 18.66 28.71 40.42
N ALA A 69 17.47 28.79 41.00
CA ALA A 69 16.22 28.66 40.25
C ALA A 69 16.03 29.73 39.14
N GLY A 70 15.58 29.26 37.99
CA GLY A 70 15.37 30.04 36.77
C GLY A 70 16.65 30.47 36.06
N THR A 71 17.82 29.89 36.37
CA THR A 71 19.10 30.15 35.68
C THR A 71 18.99 29.88 34.18
N ILE A 72 18.51 28.68 33.80
CA ILE A 72 18.36 28.26 32.41
C ILE A 72 17.34 29.15 31.70
N GLN A 73 16.22 29.49 32.35
CA GLN A 73 15.20 30.37 31.78
C GLN A 73 15.74 31.80 31.56
N LYS A 74 16.49 32.35 32.52
CA LYS A 74 17.15 33.65 32.39
C LYS A 74 18.19 33.64 31.28
N ALA A 75 18.97 32.57 31.14
CA ALA A 75 19.98 32.44 30.07
C ALA A 75 19.33 32.40 28.68
N VAL A 76 18.26 31.60 28.48
CA VAL A 76 17.51 31.56 27.21
C VAL A 76 16.95 32.94 26.81
N LEU A 77 16.50 33.73 27.80
CA LEU A 77 15.93 35.07 27.58
C LEU A 77 16.99 36.18 27.47
N ALA A 78 18.20 36.00 28.01
CA ALA A 78 19.26 36.99 28.02
C ALA A 78 20.03 37.03 26.68
N GLY A 79 20.51 38.22 26.30
CA GLY A 79 21.28 38.44 25.06
C GLY A 79 20.47 38.83 23.82
N GLY A 80 19.14 38.84 23.91
CA GLY A 80 18.26 39.25 22.80
C GLY A 80 18.46 38.40 21.54
N GLU A 81 18.43 39.01 20.36
CA GLU A 81 18.59 38.31 19.07
C GLU A 81 19.93 37.56 18.91
N ASN A 82 20.93 37.90 19.74
CA ASN A 82 22.26 37.29 19.74
C ASN A 82 22.48 36.26 20.86
N SER A 83 21.42 35.83 21.57
CA SER A 83 21.56 34.80 22.60
C SER A 83 22.10 33.48 22.02
N PRO A 84 22.96 32.74 22.75
CA PRO A 84 23.48 31.44 22.33
C PRO A 84 22.35 30.46 21.95
N SER A 85 21.24 30.50 22.70
CA SER A 85 20.03 29.73 22.41
C SER A 85 19.42 30.06 21.05
N LEU A 86 19.28 31.34 20.70
CA LEU A 86 18.75 31.73 19.40
C LEU A 86 19.71 31.36 18.27
N LYS A 87 21.01 31.65 18.38
CA LYS A 87 22.03 31.23 17.39
C LYS A 87 21.95 29.72 17.11
N TYR A 88 21.89 28.90 18.16
CA TYR A 88 21.79 27.44 18.05
C TYR A 88 20.49 26.99 17.35
N THR A 89 19.33 27.61 17.68
CA THR A 89 18.07 27.32 16.96
C THR A 89 18.02 27.87 15.53
N ARG A 90 18.89 28.81 15.15
CA ARG A 90 19.08 29.24 13.75
C ARG A 90 20.03 28.32 12.98
N GLY A 91 20.79 27.46 13.66
CA GLY A 91 21.85 26.63 13.06
C GLY A 91 23.18 27.36 12.89
N GLU A 92 23.41 28.46 13.62
CA GLU A 92 24.62 29.28 13.55
C GLU A 92 25.74 28.80 14.49
N LEU A 93 25.40 27.96 15.48
CA LEU A 93 26.35 27.27 16.36
C LEU A 93 26.21 25.76 16.18
N THR A 94 27.33 25.05 16.22
CA THR A 94 27.33 23.60 16.50
C THR A 94 26.88 23.34 17.94
N THR A 95 26.53 22.09 18.26
CA THR A 95 26.18 21.72 19.65
C THR A 95 27.35 21.98 20.61
N VAL A 96 28.61 21.81 20.18
CA VAL A 96 29.78 22.04 21.05
C VAL A 96 29.94 23.52 21.39
N GLU A 97 29.84 24.41 20.39
CA GLU A 97 29.92 25.86 20.59
C GLU A 97 28.73 26.39 21.40
N PHE A 98 27.52 25.83 21.19
CA PHE A 98 26.36 26.14 22.02
C PHE A 98 26.57 25.75 23.49
N LEU A 99 27.07 24.54 23.78
CA LEU A 99 27.36 24.11 25.16
C LEU A 99 28.38 25.04 25.84
N GLN A 100 29.36 25.55 25.09
CA GLN A 100 30.35 26.50 25.59
C GLN A 100 29.77 27.92 25.82
N GLU A 101 29.15 28.53 24.80
CA GLU A 101 28.59 29.89 24.92
C GLU A 101 27.46 29.94 25.96
N PHE A 102 26.54 28.97 25.95
CA PHE A 102 25.42 28.92 26.89
C PHE A 102 25.86 28.51 28.30
N GLY A 103 26.90 27.66 28.43
CA GLY A 103 27.52 27.34 29.72
C GLY A 103 28.14 28.58 30.38
N GLN A 104 28.88 29.39 29.61
CA GLN A 104 29.41 30.68 30.06
C GLN A 104 28.30 31.64 30.48
N GLN A 105 27.24 31.77 29.68
CA GLN A 105 26.09 32.63 30.00
C GLN A 105 25.35 32.16 31.27
N CYS A 106 25.20 30.85 31.47
CA CYS A 106 24.60 30.30 32.69
C CYS A 106 25.50 30.55 33.92
N PHE A 107 26.83 30.43 33.78
CA PHE A 107 27.79 30.76 34.84
C PHE A 107 27.68 32.24 35.26
N GLU A 108 27.60 33.17 34.30
CA GLU A 108 27.47 34.61 34.57
C GLU A 108 26.16 34.97 35.30
N ILE A 109 25.08 34.21 35.08
CA ILE A 109 23.77 34.41 35.73
C ILE A 109 23.69 33.74 37.11
N ALA A 110 24.32 32.57 37.27
CA ALA A 110 24.21 31.75 38.48
C ALA A 110 25.37 31.95 39.48
N ASN A 111 26.50 32.49 39.02
CA ASN A 111 27.80 32.53 39.72
C ASN A 111 28.30 31.15 40.19
N VAL A 112 27.86 30.07 39.52
CA VAL A 112 28.28 28.68 39.72
C VAL A 112 28.40 27.98 38.37
N SER A 113 29.24 26.94 38.28
CA SER A 113 29.37 26.16 37.04
C SER A 113 28.11 25.34 36.79
N VAL A 114 27.54 25.46 35.58
CA VAL A 114 26.29 24.79 35.18
C VAL A 114 26.62 23.71 34.14
N PRO A 115 26.38 22.41 34.43
CA PRO A 115 26.64 21.33 33.47
C PRO A 115 25.54 21.26 32.39
N VAL A 116 25.64 22.16 31.40
CA VAL A 116 24.67 22.29 30.30
C VAL A 116 24.57 21.03 29.45
N ASP A 117 25.64 20.24 29.35
CA ASP A 117 25.64 18.94 28.68
C ASP A 117 24.70 17.93 29.39
N SER A 118 24.74 17.89 30.72
CA SER A 118 23.79 17.13 31.55
C SER A 118 22.36 17.64 31.38
N PHE A 119 22.14 18.95 31.33
CA PHE A 119 20.81 19.52 31.06
C PHE A 119 20.28 19.11 29.68
N LEU A 120 21.07 19.29 28.62
CA LEU A 120 20.70 18.95 27.25
C LEU A 120 20.42 17.45 27.12
N LEU A 121 21.24 16.58 27.73
CA LEU A 121 21.02 15.14 27.78
C LEU A 121 19.77 14.74 28.58
N ASN A 122 19.45 15.43 29.68
CA ASN A 122 18.23 15.17 30.47
C ASN A 122 16.98 15.56 29.67
N LEU A 123 16.98 16.75 29.07
CA LEU A 123 15.95 17.28 28.18
C LEU A 123 15.70 16.32 26.99
N ILE A 124 16.76 15.80 26.39
CA ILE A 124 16.67 14.82 25.30
C ILE A 124 16.17 13.44 25.78
N ARG A 125 16.49 12.99 27.01
CA ARG A 125 16.22 11.60 27.45
C ARG A 125 14.89 11.35 28.15
N ASN A 126 14.43 12.28 28.98
CA ASN A 126 13.43 11.95 30.02
C ASN A 126 11.98 12.23 29.61
N GLU A 127 11.59 13.50 29.49
CA GLU A 127 10.18 13.88 29.31
C GLU A 127 9.85 14.41 27.92
N MET A 128 10.70 15.24 27.31
CA MET A 128 10.39 15.88 26.03
C MET A 128 10.40 14.92 24.82
N ILE A 129 10.76 13.65 24.97
CA ILE A 129 10.47 12.64 23.92
C ILE A 129 8.96 12.38 23.77
N LYS A 130 8.18 12.56 24.84
CA LYS A 130 6.78 12.10 24.87
C LYS A 130 5.84 13.20 24.38
N GLN A 131 5.33 13.01 23.17
CA GLN A 131 4.18 13.76 22.64
C GLN A 131 2.99 13.67 23.63
N LEU A 132 2.38 14.83 23.93
CA LEU A 132 1.22 14.91 24.82
C LEU A 132 0.05 14.11 24.21
N PRO A 133 -0.46 13.03 24.85
CA PRO A 133 -1.38 12.11 24.20
C PRO A 133 -2.67 12.76 23.68
N ILE A 134 -3.22 13.70 24.44
CA ILE A 134 -4.43 14.47 24.08
C ILE A 134 -4.23 15.33 22.81
N MET A 135 -3.02 15.84 22.58
CA MET A 135 -2.67 16.61 21.38
C MET A 135 -2.31 15.69 20.20
N ALA A 136 -1.72 14.52 20.46
CA ALA A 136 -1.56 13.48 19.45
C ALA A 136 -2.91 13.00 18.91
N GLU A 137 -3.90 12.80 19.78
CA GLU A 137 -5.28 12.48 19.40
C GLU A 137 -5.95 13.63 18.62
N ALA A 138 -5.80 14.88 19.08
CA ALA A 138 -6.32 16.05 18.36
C ALA A 138 -5.79 16.16 16.92
N VAL A 139 -4.48 15.94 16.70
CA VAL A 139 -3.87 15.88 15.36
C VAL A 139 -4.48 14.77 14.50
N GLN A 140 -4.77 13.60 15.09
CA GLN A 140 -5.43 12.49 14.40
C GLN A 140 -6.88 12.84 14.01
N CYS A 141 -7.65 13.46 14.92
CA CYS A 141 -9.00 13.95 14.64
C CYS A 141 -9.03 15.00 13.51
N ILE A 142 -8.15 16.01 13.55
CA ILE A 142 -8.05 17.07 12.53
C ILE A 142 -7.82 16.47 11.13
N ARG A 143 -6.89 15.51 11.01
CA ARG A 143 -6.59 14.86 9.73
C ARG A 143 -7.68 13.89 9.29
N ALA A 144 -8.42 13.29 10.23
CA ALA A 144 -9.56 12.44 9.91
C ALA A 144 -10.72 13.22 9.29
N GLU A 145 -10.94 14.46 9.71
CA GLU A 145 -11.89 15.39 9.06
C GLU A 145 -11.36 16.01 7.75
N GLY A 146 -10.13 15.66 7.34
CA GLY A 146 -9.53 16.04 6.06
C GLY A 146 -8.82 17.39 6.05
N LEU A 147 -8.58 18.00 7.21
CA LEU A 147 -7.72 19.16 7.34
C LEU A 147 -6.25 18.72 7.37
N LYS A 148 -5.34 19.59 6.90
CA LYS A 148 -3.89 19.36 6.99
C LYS A 148 -3.38 19.68 8.40
N ALA A 149 -2.43 18.89 8.90
CA ALA A 149 -1.68 19.23 10.12
C ALA A 149 -0.25 19.64 9.76
N ALA A 150 0.28 20.66 10.44
CA ALA A 150 1.67 21.10 10.25
C ALA A 150 2.39 21.40 11.57
N VAL A 151 3.71 21.24 11.54
CA VAL A 151 4.63 21.69 12.59
C VAL A 151 5.36 22.96 12.14
N LEU A 152 5.43 23.96 13.01
CA LEU A 152 6.18 25.20 12.84
C LEU A 152 7.02 25.52 14.09
N SER A 153 8.20 24.90 14.15
CA SER A 153 9.06 24.88 15.34
C SER A 153 10.24 25.84 15.21
N ASN A 154 10.51 26.58 16.29
CA ASN A 154 11.89 26.97 16.58
C ASN A 154 12.56 25.70 17.12
N ASN A 155 13.58 25.18 16.43
CA ASN A 155 14.20 23.88 16.73
C ASN A 155 15.72 23.92 16.54
N PHE A 156 16.44 22.97 17.12
CA PHE A 156 17.90 22.83 17.07
C PHE A 156 18.33 21.47 16.49
N CYS A 157 19.63 21.33 16.19
CA CYS A 157 20.22 20.08 15.69
C CYS A 157 21.14 19.44 16.73
N LEU A 158 21.07 18.11 16.83
CA LEU A 158 21.89 17.28 17.71
C LEU A 158 23.33 17.15 17.21
N LEU A 159 24.18 16.51 18.01
CA LEU A 159 25.59 16.19 17.68
C LEU A 159 25.77 15.34 16.40
N ASN A 160 24.72 14.65 15.92
CA ASN A 160 24.73 13.87 14.68
C ASN A 160 24.10 14.63 13.49
N GLU A 161 23.99 15.96 13.58
CA GLU A 161 23.35 16.87 12.60
C GLU A 161 21.83 16.66 12.40
N GLU A 162 21.21 15.69 13.07
CA GLU A 162 19.75 15.51 13.00
C GLU A 162 19.01 16.54 13.88
N SER A 163 18.00 17.19 13.31
CA SER A 163 17.10 18.10 14.03
C SER A 163 16.28 17.35 15.09
N PHE A 164 16.34 17.79 16.35
CA PHE A 164 15.66 17.14 17.47
C PHE A 164 14.13 17.27 17.34
N LEU A 165 13.45 16.26 16.81
CA LEU A 165 11.99 16.25 16.69
C LEU A 165 11.44 14.87 17.06
N PRO A 166 11.16 14.61 18.35
CA PRO A 166 10.67 13.31 18.83
C PRO A 166 9.18 13.10 18.56
N LEU A 167 8.76 13.34 17.32
CA LEU A 167 7.39 13.17 16.82
C LEU A 167 7.41 12.24 15.61
N ASP A 168 6.39 11.40 15.42
CA ASP A 168 6.25 10.68 14.15
C ASP A 168 5.93 11.69 13.04
N ARG A 169 6.93 11.97 12.20
CA ARG A 169 6.83 12.92 11.09
C ARG A 169 5.71 12.57 10.10
N LYS A 170 5.18 11.34 10.08
CA LYS A 170 4.01 10.93 9.27
C LYS A 170 2.67 11.46 9.79
N GLN A 171 2.62 11.93 11.05
CA GLN A 171 1.44 12.59 11.62
C GLN A 171 1.16 13.95 10.97
N PHE A 172 2.15 14.57 10.30
CA PHE A 172 2.03 15.93 9.75
C PHE A 172 2.23 15.93 8.24
N ASP A 173 1.49 16.81 7.56
CA ASP A 173 1.55 16.99 6.11
C ASP A 173 2.67 17.97 5.70
N VAL A 174 3.07 18.86 6.62
CA VAL A 174 4.16 19.83 6.47
C VAL A 174 4.93 19.96 7.80
N ILE A 175 6.25 20.04 7.71
CA ILE A 175 7.12 20.35 8.85
C ILE A 175 8.07 21.49 8.45
N VAL A 176 8.19 22.50 9.33
CA VAL A 176 9.11 23.63 9.22
C VAL A 176 9.86 23.76 10.55
N GLU A 177 11.19 23.76 10.47
CA GLU A 177 12.11 23.73 11.62
C GLU A 177 13.18 24.80 11.39
N SER A 178 13.35 25.73 12.33
CA SER A 178 14.22 26.91 12.14
C SER A 178 15.66 26.57 11.78
N CYS A 179 16.26 25.56 12.43
CA CYS A 179 17.61 25.05 12.14
C CYS A 179 17.78 24.49 10.71
N ARG A 180 16.69 24.14 10.01
CA ARG A 180 16.70 23.70 8.60
C ARG A 180 16.41 24.83 7.62
N THR A 181 16.02 26.02 8.08
CA THR A 181 15.57 27.13 7.22
C THR A 181 16.28 28.46 7.45
N GLY A 182 17.06 28.63 8.53
CA GLY A 182 17.73 29.89 8.88
C GLY A 182 16.77 31.03 9.24
N ILE A 183 15.50 30.71 9.55
CA ILE A 183 14.43 31.64 9.89
C ILE A 183 13.66 31.05 11.06
N PHE A 184 13.36 31.87 12.06
CA PHE A 184 12.71 31.48 13.33
C PHE A 184 11.48 32.35 13.59
N LYS A 185 10.49 31.83 14.31
CA LYS A 185 9.38 32.63 14.85
C LYS A 185 9.95 33.65 15.85
N PRO A 186 9.52 34.92 15.84
CA PRO A 186 8.28 35.42 15.25
C PRO A 186 8.40 36.01 13.82
N ASP A 187 9.46 35.73 13.05
CA ASP A 187 9.64 36.31 11.71
C ASP A 187 8.46 35.97 10.75
N PRO A 188 7.76 36.95 10.16
CA PRO A 188 6.68 36.72 9.20
C PRO A 188 7.01 35.80 8.01
N ARG A 189 8.29 35.64 7.66
CA ARG A 189 8.76 34.74 6.59
C ARG A 189 8.54 33.26 6.92
N ILE A 190 8.70 32.83 8.18
CA ILE A 190 8.57 31.40 8.54
C ILE A 190 7.13 30.91 8.41
N TYR A 191 6.16 31.75 8.80
CA TYR A 191 4.73 31.47 8.65
C TYR A 191 4.33 31.40 7.17
N LYS A 192 4.81 32.33 6.34
CA LYS A 192 4.57 32.33 4.89
C LYS A 192 5.09 31.04 4.23
N LEU A 193 6.30 30.60 4.60
CA LEU A 193 6.89 29.34 4.13
C LEU A 193 6.05 28.11 4.56
N CYS A 194 5.47 28.12 5.76
CA CYS A 194 4.57 27.08 6.23
C CYS A 194 3.27 27.04 5.40
N LEU A 195 2.63 28.19 5.21
CA LEU A 195 1.39 28.34 4.42
C LEU A 195 1.59 27.96 2.94
N GLU A 196 2.73 28.33 2.35
CA GLU A 196 3.11 27.98 0.98
C GLU A 196 3.25 26.46 0.82
N ARG A 197 4.01 25.80 1.71
CA ARG A 197 4.15 24.33 1.73
C ARG A 197 2.80 23.63 1.96
N LEU A 198 1.92 24.23 2.76
CA LEU A 198 0.55 23.74 2.98
C LEU A 198 -0.38 23.99 1.79
N GLY A 199 -0.12 24.99 0.95
CA GLY A 199 -1.01 25.41 -0.14
C GLY A 199 -2.35 25.97 0.37
N VAL A 200 -2.34 26.75 1.46
CA VAL A 200 -3.53 27.36 2.07
C VAL A 200 -3.35 28.87 2.27
N GLN A 201 -4.46 29.62 2.31
CA GLN A 201 -4.41 31.05 2.67
C GLN A 201 -4.34 31.23 4.20
N PRO A 202 -3.79 32.35 4.72
CA PRO A 202 -3.69 32.59 6.16
C PRO A 202 -5.03 32.42 6.90
N GLN A 203 -6.11 32.97 6.33
CA GLN A 203 -7.46 32.95 6.89
C GLN A 203 -8.11 31.56 6.89
N GLU A 204 -7.50 30.60 6.18
CA GLU A 204 -7.91 29.19 6.12
C GLU A 204 -7.08 28.31 7.08
N SER A 205 -6.31 28.93 7.99
CA SER A 205 -5.43 28.24 8.94
C SER A 205 -5.60 28.71 10.38
N ILE A 206 -5.40 27.78 11.32
CA ILE A 206 -5.27 28.06 12.76
C ILE A 206 -3.82 27.78 13.19
N PHE A 207 -3.27 28.58 14.10
CA PHE A 207 -1.94 28.38 14.71
C PHE A 207 -2.01 28.31 16.24
N LEU A 208 -1.36 27.28 16.81
CA LEU A 208 -1.21 27.04 18.25
C LEU A 208 0.25 27.24 18.68
N ASP A 209 0.46 28.04 19.72
CA ASP A 209 1.75 28.40 20.31
C ASP A 209 1.50 28.83 21.78
N ASP A 210 2.46 28.63 22.68
CA ASP A 210 2.41 29.16 24.05
C ASP A 210 2.93 30.62 24.12
N ILE A 211 3.88 30.97 23.25
CA ILE A 211 4.52 32.30 23.22
C ILE A 211 3.63 33.31 22.48
N SER A 212 3.06 34.24 23.24
CA SER A 212 2.14 35.27 22.72
C SER A 212 2.74 36.19 21.64
N GLN A 213 4.07 36.34 21.57
CA GLN A 213 4.75 37.09 20.52
C GLN A 213 4.70 36.37 19.15
N ASN A 214 4.78 35.04 19.14
CA ASN A 214 4.61 34.24 17.92
C ASN A 214 3.19 34.37 17.39
N LEU A 215 2.20 34.21 18.27
CA LEU A 215 0.78 34.40 17.95
C LEU A 215 0.50 35.81 17.40
N LYS A 216 1.09 36.86 17.97
CA LYS A 216 0.93 38.25 17.48
C LYS A 216 1.41 38.42 16.04
N ALA A 217 2.54 37.80 15.67
CA ALA A 217 3.05 37.83 14.29
C ALA A 217 2.18 36.99 13.33
N ALA A 218 1.71 35.82 13.76
CA ALA A 218 0.78 35.00 12.98
C ALA A 218 -0.56 35.73 12.71
N ALA A 219 -1.13 36.37 13.73
CA ALA A 219 -2.36 37.14 13.62
C ALA A 219 -2.22 38.36 12.68
N GLN A 220 -1.06 39.01 12.64
CA GLN A 220 -0.77 40.09 11.68
C GLN A 220 -0.76 39.63 10.22
N LEU A 221 -0.58 38.33 9.95
CA LEU A 221 -0.72 37.73 8.62
C LEU A 221 -2.16 37.29 8.30
N GLY A 222 -3.09 37.39 9.26
CA GLY A 222 -4.47 36.94 9.13
C GLY A 222 -4.70 35.46 9.47
N ILE A 223 -3.76 34.82 10.16
CA ILE A 223 -3.92 33.46 10.71
C ILE A 223 -4.77 33.53 11.99
N LYS A 224 -5.74 32.63 12.18
CA LYS A 224 -6.47 32.51 13.46
C LYS A 224 -5.52 31.91 14.50
N THR A 225 -5.39 32.54 15.65
CA THR A 225 -4.53 32.05 16.74
C THR A 225 -5.33 31.48 17.90
N VAL A 226 -4.74 30.49 18.57
CA VAL A 226 -5.18 29.91 19.85
C VAL A 226 -3.93 29.86 20.74
N LYS A 227 -4.03 30.34 21.99
CA LYS A 227 -2.90 30.33 22.93
C LYS A 227 -2.96 29.09 23.82
N VAL A 228 -1.82 28.41 23.97
CA VAL A 228 -1.71 27.22 24.82
C VAL A 228 -1.10 27.58 26.17
N ASP A 229 -1.91 28.17 27.06
CA ASP A 229 -1.61 28.25 28.50
C ASP A 229 -1.98 26.94 29.23
N ASP A 230 -3.09 26.33 28.82
CA ASP A 230 -3.56 25.03 29.27
C ASP A 230 -4.01 24.19 28.05
N THR A 231 -3.68 22.91 28.06
CA THR A 231 -3.90 22.01 26.92
C THR A 231 -5.38 21.71 26.69
N GLU A 232 -6.20 21.56 27.74
CA GLU A 232 -7.63 21.30 27.59
C GLU A 232 -8.41 22.55 27.16
N VAL A 233 -8.10 23.71 27.73
CA VAL A 233 -8.75 24.99 27.38
C VAL A 233 -8.44 25.35 25.93
N ALA A 234 -7.18 25.22 25.49
CA ALA A 234 -6.81 25.45 24.10
C ALA A 234 -7.52 24.49 23.13
N LEU A 235 -7.67 23.21 23.50
CA LEU A 235 -8.43 22.25 22.69
C LEU A 235 -9.92 22.57 22.63
N LYS A 236 -10.54 23.04 23.72
CA LYS A 236 -11.95 23.49 23.73
C LYS A 236 -12.17 24.74 22.85
N GLU A 237 -11.22 25.68 22.80
CA GLU A 237 -11.25 26.80 21.83
C GLU A 237 -11.09 26.31 20.38
N LEU A 238 -10.22 25.31 20.16
CA LEU A 238 -9.98 24.74 18.84
C LEU A 238 -11.19 23.93 18.33
N GLU A 239 -11.82 23.10 19.16
CA GLU A 239 -13.09 22.42 18.89
C GLU A 239 -14.19 23.42 18.51
N THR A 240 -14.31 24.51 19.26
CA THR A 240 -15.28 25.59 19.00
C THR A 240 -15.00 26.29 17.66
N SER A 241 -13.73 26.45 17.29
CA SER A 241 -13.30 27.07 16.02
C SER A 241 -13.48 26.13 14.82
N LEU A 242 -13.32 24.83 15.01
CA LEU A 242 -13.38 23.81 13.95
C LEU A 242 -14.79 23.23 13.74
N GLY A 243 -15.64 23.24 14.77
CA GLY A 243 -17.00 22.71 14.73
C GLY A 243 -17.12 21.19 14.87
N PHE A 244 -16.08 20.51 15.34
CA PHE A 244 -16.06 19.06 15.58
C PHE A 244 -15.18 18.72 16.80
N PRO A 245 -15.44 17.60 17.51
CA PRO A 245 -14.67 17.19 18.67
C PRO A 245 -13.27 16.69 18.28
N LEU A 246 -12.29 16.96 19.14
CA LEU A 246 -10.89 16.57 18.99
C LEU A 246 -10.50 15.35 19.83
N GLN A 247 -11.41 14.89 20.69
CA GLN A 247 -11.30 13.65 21.49
C GLN A 247 -12.28 12.58 20.98
N GLY A 248 -11.97 11.31 21.26
CA GLY A 248 -12.73 10.17 20.76
C GLY A 248 -12.35 9.81 19.32
N PHE A 249 -11.05 9.85 19.01
CA PHE A 249 -10.55 9.41 17.70
C PHE A 249 -10.86 7.94 17.44
N VAL A 250 -11.46 7.65 16.30
CA VAL A 250 -11.69 6.28 15.82
C VAL A 250 -11.05 6.13 14.44
N PRO A 251 -10.03 5.25 14.28
CA PRO A 251 -9.28 5.08 13.05
C PRO A 251 -10.15 4.95 11.80
N TYR A 252 -9.73 5.62 10.73
CA TYR A 252 -10.39 5.65 9.43
C TYR A 252 -11.80 6.29 9.39
N THR A 253 -12.26 6.97 10.46
CA THR A 253 -13.58 7.62 10.51
C THR A 253 -13.53 9.15 10.58
N CYS A 254 -14.42 9.81 9.83
CA CYS A 254 -14.69 11.25 9.87
C CYS A 254 -16.10 11.53 10.40
N SER A 255 -16.46 12.80 10.54
CA SER A 255 -17.80 13.25 10.88
C SER A 255 -18.79 12.95 9.75
N VAL A 256 -20.03 12.62 10.11
CA VAL A 256 -21.06 12.22 9.14
C VAL A 256 -21.38 13.38 8.21
N ARG A 257 -21.21 13.17 6.90
CA ARG A 257 -21.49 14.20 5.88
C ARG A 257 -22.96 14.61 5.95
N PRO A 258 -23.32 15.91 5.89
CA PRO A 258 -24.71 16.35 6.05
C PRO A 258 -25.73 15.70 5.09
N THR A 259 -25.31 15.39 3.85
CA THR A 259 -26.13 14.67 2.85
C THR A 259 -26.33 13.19 3.15
N MET A 260 -25.61 12.64 4.13
CA MET A 260 -25.59 11.23 4.53
C MET A 260 -25.99 11.04 6.01
N GLY A 261 -26.63 12.06 6.61
CA GLY A 261 -27.07 12.05 8.01
C GLY A 261 -27.99 10.88 8.36
N ILE A 262 -27.93 10.46 9.62
CA ILE A 262 -28.80 9.44 10.21
C ILE A 262 -29.63 10.11 11.32
N PRO A 263 -30.96 9.88 11.40
CA PRO A 263 -31.77 10.35 12.52
C PRO A 263 -31.33 9.64 13.82
N LYS A 264 -30.59 10.34 14.67
CA LYS A 264 -29.96 9.78 15.88
C LYS A 264 -30.99 9.14 16.80
N ASP A 265 -32.10 9.80 17.06
CA ASP A 265 -33.14 9.34 18.00
C ASP A 265 -33.80 8.02 17.55
N ARG A 266 -34.00 7.85 16.24
CA ARG A 266 -34.50 6.58 15.66
C ARG A 266 -33.46 5.47 15.73
N LEU A 267 -32.18 5.79 15.50
CA LEU A 267 -31.08 4.84 15.66
C LEU A 267 -30.92 4.42 17.13
N GLN A 268 -30.95 5.37 18.06
CA GLN A 268 -30.87 5.10 19.50
C GLN A 268 -31.98 4.16 19.94
N LYS A 269 -33.25 4.47 19.64
CA LYS A 269 -34.38 3.59 19.99
C LYS A 269 -34.29 2.19 19.38
N TYR A 270 -33.69 2.07 18.19
CA TYR A 270 -33.42 0.78 17.57
C TYR A 270 -32.28 0.01 18.29
N LEU A 271 -31.22 0.70 18.71
CA LEU A 271 -30.10 0.12 19.47
C LEU A 271 -30.53 -0.33 20.87
N GLU A 272 -31.35 0.46 21.58
CA GLU A 272 -31.91 0.13 22.89
C GLU A 272 -32.69 -1.20 22.84
N ASN A 273 -33.48 -1.40 21.78
CA ASN A 273 -34.19 -2.67 21.53
C ASN A 273 -33.23 -3.83 21.21
N VAL A 274 -32.28 -3.64 20.27
CA VAL A 274 -31.37 -4.70 19.82
C VAL A 274 -30.41 -5.15 20.94
N LEU A 275 -29.95 -4.21 21.77
CA LEU A 275 -29.05 -4.46 22.90
C LEU A 275 -29.81 -4.77 24.20
N SER A 276 -31.11 -5.08 24.11
CA SER A 276 -31.96 -5.51 25.24
C SER A 276 -31.92 -4.58 26.47
N GLY A 277 -31.79 -3.27 26.23
CA GLY A 277 -31.66 -2.25 27.29
C GLY A 277 -30.35 -2.28 28.09
N GLN A 278 -29.38 -3.15 27.76
CA GLN A 278 -28.13 -3.28 28.51
C GLN A 278 -27.15 -2.11 28.28
N ALA A 279 -27.30 -1.40 27.16
CA ALA A 279 -26.49 -0.22 26.82
C ALA A 279 -27.29 1.06 27.08
N THR A 280 -26.86 1.85 28.06
CA THR A 280 -27.33 3.22 28.29
C THR A 280 -26.16 4.19 28.22
N GLY A 281 -26.15 5.11 27.25
CA GLY A 281 -25.06 6.07 27.11
C GLY A 281 -25.21 6.98 25.89
N PRO A 282 -24.29 7.95 25.70
CA PRO A 282 -24.35 8.89 24.58
C PRO A 282 -24.10 8.19 23.24
N LEU A 283 -24.97 8.43 22.25
CA LEU A 283 -24.82 7.91 20.89
C LEU A 283 -23.78 8.73 20.09
N MET A 284 -22.56 8.19 19.98
CA MET A 284 -21.56 8.68 19.05
C MET A 284 -21.73 8.00 17.69
N LEU A 285 -21.71 8.79 16.62
CA LEU A 285 -21.85 8.34 15.24
C LEU A 285 -20.79 9.01 14.37
N ARG A 286 -19.93 8.21 13.74
CA ARG A 286 -18.90 8.65 12.78
C ARG A 286 -19.07 7.88 11.46
N GLN A 287 -18.56 8.43 10.36
CA GLN A 287 -18.65 7.85 9.01
C GLN A 287 -17.26 7.31 8.59
N PHE A 288 -17.17 6.12 8.00
CA PHE A 288 -15.90 5.64 7.46
C PHE A 288 -15.50 6.45 6.21
N GLY A 289 -14.25 6.95 6.20
CA GLY A 289 -13.80 7.95 5.23
C GLY A 289 -13.32 7.41 3.88
N HIS A 290 -13.11 6.10 3.74
CA HIS A 290 -12.51 5.47 2.56
C HIS A 290 -13.33 4.29 2.02
N GLY A 291 -13.18 4.03 0.71
CA GLY A 291 -13.89 2.97 -0.03
C GLY A 291 -15.17 3.46 -0.72
N GLU A 292 -15.68 2.69 -1.68
CA GLU A 292 -16.89 3.03 -2.45
C GLU A 292 -18.17 3.14 -1.59
N SER A 293 -18.19 2.54 -0.40
CA SER A 293 -19.34 2.50 0.50
C SER A 293 -19.41 3.76 1.39
N THR A 294 -19.93 4.85 0.83
CA THR A 294 -20.26 6.09 1.58
C THR A 294 -21.38 5.95 2.62
N ARG A 295 -21.70 4.71 3.03
CA ARG A 295 -22.87 4.27 3.82
C ARG A 295 -22.52 3.30 4.94
N THR A 296 -21.24 3.23 5.29
CA THR A 296 -20.73 2.46 6.44
C THR A 296 -20.36 3.45 7.54
N TYR A 297 -20.89 3.23 8.74
CA TYR A 297 -20.81 4.17 9.86
C TYR A 297 -20.31 3.43 11.10
N TYR A 298 -19.43 4.07 11.88
CA TYR A 298 -19.08 3.64 13.22
C TYR A 298 -20.12 4.18 14.21
N VAL A 299 -20.58 3.31 15.10
CA VAL A 299 -21.60 3.59 16.12
C VAL A 299 -21.03 3.17 17.47
N LYS A 300 -20.91 4.11 18.41
CA LYS A 300 -20.69 3.77 19.83
C LYS A 300 -21.91 4.17 20.64
N PHE A 301 -22.40 3.25 21.46
CA PHE A 301 -23.58 3.44 22.31
C PHE A 301 -23.37 2.68 23.62
N GLY A 302 -23.23 3.43 24.73
CA GLY A 302 -22.61 2.87 25.93
C GLY A 302 -21.20 2.34 25.62
N ASP A 303 -20.88 1.16 26.12
CA ASP A 303 -19.61 0.46 25.84
C ASP A 303 -19.62 -0.29 24.49
N SER A 304 -20.80 -0.55 23.91
CA SER A 304 -20.90 -1.27 22.63
C SER A 304 -20.35 -0.43 21.47
N SER A 305 -19.36 -0.99 20.76
CA SER A 305 -18.79 -0.45 19.54
C SER A 305 -19.21 -1.29 18.33
N LEU A 306 -19.96 -0.69 17.42
CA LEU A 306 -20.65 -1.35 16.31
C LEU A 306 -20.34 -0.67 14.98
N VAL A 307 -20.54 -1.39 13.88
CA VAL A 307 -20.56 -0.86 12.52
C VAL A 307 -21.95 -1.02 11.93
N LEU A 308 -22.51 0.08 11.44
CA LEU A 308 -23.80 0.15 10.78
C LEU A 308 -23.60 0.31 9.27
N LYS A 309 -24.14 -0.62 8.47
CA LYS A 309 -24.03 -0.60 7.01
C LYS A 309 -25.41 -0.46 6.36
N LYS A 310 -25.64 0.66 5.65
CA LYS A 310 -26.91 0.98 4.97
C LYS A 310 -26.89 0.60 3.49
N GLU A 311 -28.04 0.15 2.98
CA GLU A 311 -28.24 -0.16 1.55
C GLU A 311 -27.99 1.08 0.66
N SER A 312 -27.40 0.88 -0.52
CA SER A 312 -27.17 1.94 -1.48
C SER A 312 -28.45 2.29 -2.25
N SER A 313 -28.87 3.55 -2.25
CA SER A 313 -30.09 3.99 -2.96
C SER A 313 -29.91 4.20 -4.47
N ASN A 314 -28.87 3.63 -5.08
CA ASN A 314 -28.60 3.76 -6.50
C ASN A 314 -29.49 2.80 -7.31
N ARG A 315 -30.61 3.33 -7.84
CA ARG A 315 -31.55 2.64 -8.75
C ARG A 315 -30.95 2.15 -10.09
N LEU A 316 -29.63 2.30 -10.30
CA LEU A 316 -28.93 2.04 -11.57
C LEU A 316 -28.20 0.69 -11.63
N LEU A 317 -28.21 -0.08 -10.52
CA LEU A 317 -27.83 -1.49 -10.49
C LEU A 317 -29.08 -2.33 -10.17
N PRO A 318 -29.17 -3.59 -10.65
CA PRO A 318 -30.36 -4.43 -10.43
C PRO A 318 -30.64 -4.61 -8.94
N ALA A 319 -31.87 -4.28 -8.53
CA ALA A 319 -32.26 -4.11 -7.14
C ALA A 319 -32.58 -5.45 -6.44
N GLY A 320 -31.55 -6.27 -6.21
CA GLY A 320 -31.59 -7.32 -5.19
C GLY A 320 -31.32 -6.73 -3.79
N PRO A 321 -31.78 -7.38 -2.70
CA PRO A 321 -31.56 -6.91 -1.33
C PRO A 321 -30.12 -7.19 -0.88
N ALA A 322 -29.18 -6.40 -1.40
CA ALA A 322 -27.73 -6.61 -1.23
C ALA A 322 -27.29 -6.64 0.23
N VAL A 323 -27.95 -5.85 1.10
CA VAL A 323 -27.71 -5.82 2.55
C VAL A 323 -28.16 -7.11 3.23
N ALA A 324 -29.31 -7.68 2.85
CA ALA A 324 -29.79 -8.95 3.42
C ALA A 324 -28.93 -10.13 2.95
N LYS A 325 -28.49 -10.11 1.68
CA LYS A 325 -27.54 -11.11 1.14
C LYS A 325 -26.21 -11.08 1.91
N GLU A 326 -25.66 -9.88 2.15
CA GLU A 326 -24.42 -9.70 2.90
C GLU A 326 -24.55 -10.11 4.38
N TYR A 327 -25.66 -9.75 5.05
CA TYR A 327 -25.94 -10.20 6.41
C TYR A 327 -26.01 -11.74 6.51
N ARG A 328 -26.70 -12.40 5.56
CA ARG A 328 -26.83 -13.86 5.53
C ARG A 328 -25.48 -14.56 5.43
N VAL A 329 -24.60 -14.14 4.52
CA VAL A 329 -23.29 -14.80 4.34
C VAL A 329 -22.36 -14.51 5.51
N LEU A 330 -22.34 -13.29 6.05
CA LEU A 330 -21.57 -12.95 7.25
C LEU A 330 -21.97 -13.82 8.45
N LYS A 331 -23.27 -14.00 8.69
CA LYS A 331 -23.78 -14.86 9.75
C LYS A 331 -23.33 -16.31 9.58
N ALA A 332 -23.57 -16.90 8.41
CA ALA A 332 -23.24 -18.29 8.13
C ALA A 332 -21.72 -18.57 8.19
N LEU A 333 -20.89 -17.61 7.78
CA LEU A 333 -19.42 -17.73 7.85
C LEU A 333 -18.88 -17.57 9.29
N SER A 334 -19.50 -16.69 10.09
CA SER A 334 -19.19 -16.54 11.51
C SER A 334 -19.53 -17.83 12.28
N GLU A 335 -20.73 -18.39 12.05
CA GLU A 335 -21.16 -19.69 12.59
C GLU A 335 -20.26 -20.85 12.12
N ALA A 336 -19.67 -20.77 10.92
CA ALA A 336 -18.69 -21.73 10.39
C ALA A 336 -17.23 -21.50 10.85
N GLY A 337 -16.97 -20.53 11.75
CA GLY A 337 -15.62 -20.28 12.29
C GLY A 337 -14.64 -19.57 11.34
N VAL A 338 -15.15 -18.94 10.28
CA VAL A 338 -14.36 -18.05 9.41
C VAL A 338 -14.26 -16.67 10.08
N PRO A 339 -13.06 -16.03 10.15
CA PRO A 339 -12.92 -14.71 10.75
C PRO A 339 -13.63 -13.63 9.91
N VAL A 340 -14.85 -13.29 10.31
CA VAL A 340 -15.68 -12.21 9.76
C VAL A 340 -16.34 -11.45 10.92
N PRO A 341 -16.77 -10.17 10.74
CA PRO A 341 -17.44 -9.45 11.81
C PRO A 341 -18.77 -10.11 12.19
N THR A 342 -18.98 -10.38 13.48
CA THR A 342 -20.24 -10.94 13.98
C THR A 342 -21.38 -9.98 13.68
N VAL A 343 -22.45 -10.47 13.04
CA VAL A 343 -23.63 -9.66 12.70
C VAL A 343 -24.71 -9.77 13.77
N LEU A 344 -25.14 -8.64 14.34
CA LEU A 344 -26.10 -8.62 15.44
C LEU A 344 -27.54 -8.65 14.90
N ALA A 345 -27.90 -7.69 14.05
CA ALA A 345 -29.27 -7.48 13.62
C ALA A 345 -29.37 -6.91 12.20
N LEU A 346 -30.37 -7.40 11.46
CA LEU A 346 -30.79 -6.88 10.15
C LEU A 346 -32.12 -6.13 10.32
N CYS A 347 -32.20 -4.91 9.81
CA CYS A 347 -33.44 -4.14 9.72
C CYS A 347 -33.79 -3.89 8.26
N GLU A 348 -34.86 -4.52 7.80
CA GLU A 348 -35.41 -4.29 6.45
C GLU A 348 -36.46 -3.16 6.43
N ASP A 349 -36.97 -2.75 7.60
CA ASP A 349 -37.89 -1.63 7.73
C ASP A 349 -37.26 -0.31 7.26
N ARG A 350 -37.86 0.26 6.21
CA ARG A 350 -37.47 1.56 5.65
C ARG A 350 -37.98 2.73 6.50
N SER A 351 -38.93 2.56 7.41
CA SER A 351 -39.41 3.63 8.30
C SER A 351 -38.33 4.08 9.30
N THR A 352 -37.50 3.16 9.78
CA THR A 352 -36.48 3.43 10.80
C THR A 352 -35.41 4.38 10.26
N LEU A 353 -34.63 3.98 9.23
CA LEU A 353 -33.50 4.78 8.69
C LEU A 353 -33.62 5.16 7.20
N GLY A 354 -34.78 4.98 6.56
CA GLY A 354 -35.04 5.30 5.13
C GLY A 354 -34.59 4.22 4.13
N THR A 355 -33.72 3.31 4.53
CA THR A 355 -33.21 2.17 3.76
C THR A 355 -32.95 0.99 4.69
N PRO A 356 -32.98 -0.26 4.20
CA PRO A 356 -32.47 -1.40 4.94
C PRO A 356 -31.03 -1.17 5.41
N PHE A 357 -30.69 -1.77 6.54
CA PHE A 357 -29.36 -1.72 7.12
C PHE A 357 -29.12 -2.92 8.03
N PHE A 358 -27.85 -3.24 8.30
CA PHE A 358 -27.50 -4.17 9.36
C PHE A 358 -26.47 -3.60 10.32
N LEU A 359 -26.41 -4.19 11.52
CA LEU A 359 -25.42 -3.93 12.55
C LEU A 359 -24.48 -5.14 12.66
N MET A 360 -23.18 -4.86 12.78
CA MET A 360 -22.13 -5.84 13.08
C MET A 360 -21.16 -5.29 14.12
N GLU A 361 -20.36 -6.15 14.74
CA GLU A 361 -19.34 -5.73 15.71
C GLU A 361 -18.24 -4.88 15.06
N HIS A 362 -17.65 -3.95 15.83
CA HIS A 362 -16.47 -3.21 15.40
C HIS A 362 -15.18 -3.98 15.73
N CYS A 363 -14.69 -4.75 14.76
CA CYS A 363 -13.39 -5.41 14.85
C CYS A 363 -12.24 -4.39 14.82
N ALA A 364 -11.71 -4.02 15.99
CA ALA A 364 -10.56 -3.12 16.07
C ALA A 364 -9.26 -3.83 15.61
N GLY A 365 -8.58 -3.28 14.60
CA GLY A 365 -7.35 -3.84 14.06
C GLY A 365 -6.76 -3.04 12.90
N GLN A 366 -5.68 -3.56 12.33
CA GLN A 366 -4.87 -2.90 11.30
C GLN A 366 -5.31 -3.31 9.89
N VAL A 367 -5.49 -2.35 8.98
CA VAL A 367 -5.77 -2.62 7.55
C VAL A 367 -4.57 -2.21 6.68
N TYR A 368 -4.08 -3.13 5.84
CA TYR A 368 -2.93 -2.89 4.95
C TYR A 368 -3.40 -2.55 3.53
N ARG A 369 -3.33 -1.27 3.16
CA ARG A 369 -3.68 -0.77 1.81
C ARG A 369 -2.55 -0.89 0.79
N ASP A 370 -1.31 -1.10 1.24
CA ASP A 370 -0.15 -1.23 0.38
C ASP A 370 0.38 -2.67 0.45
N VAL A 371 0.27 -3.38 -0.68
CA VAL A 371 0.68 -4.78 -0.83
C VAL A 371 2.18 -5.01 -0.63
N SER A 372 3.00 -3.96 -0.72
CA SER A 372 4.44 -4.02 -0.40
C SER A 372 4.73 -4.04 1.10
N LEU A 373 3.72 -3.82 1.96
CA LEU A 373 3.83 -3.82 3.42
C LEU A 373 5.02 -2.98 3.94
N PRO A 374 5.04 -1.66 3.67
CA PRO A 374 6.15 -0.79 4.09
C PRO A 374 6.27 -0.75 5.61
N GLY A 375 7.51 -0.73 6.11
CA GLY A 375 7.82 -0.70 7.55
C GLY A 375 7.89 -2.08 8.22
N LEU A 376 7.31 -3.14 7.65
CA LEU A 376 7.47 -4.51 8.18
C LEU A 376 8.83 -5.14 7.81
N GLN A 377 9.28 -6.11 8.60
CA GLN A 377 10.43 -6.95 8.29
C GLN A 377 10.08 -8.05 7.27
N PRO A 378 11.06 -8.59 6.52
CA PRO A 378 10.79 -9.60 5.48
C PRO A 378 10.05 -10.86 5.98
N SER A 379 10.39 -11.35 7.17
CA SER A 379 9.69 -12.47 7.82
C SER A 379 8.23 -12.14 8.17
N GLN A 380 7.97 -10.93 8.65
CA GLN A 380 6.61 -10.45 8.95
C GLN A 380 5.78 -10.33 7.66
N ARG A 381 6.35 -9.87 6.54
CA ARG A 381 5.64 -9.85 5.24
C ARG A 381 5.21 -11.25 4.82
N ARG A 382 6.11 -12.24 4.86
CA ARG A 382 5.78 -13.62 4.49
C ARG A 382 4.70 -14.21 5.40
N ALA A 383 4.72 -13.88 6.70
CA ALA A 383 3.69 -14.31 7.65
C ALA A 383 2.30 -13.69 7.34
N ILE A 384 2.23 -12.40 7.01
CA ILE A 384 0.97 -11.72 6.61
C ILE A 384 0.36 -12.37 5.36
N TYR A 385 1.17 -12.68 4.34
CA TYR A 385 0.70 -13.39 3.14
C TYR A 385 0.28 -14.85 3.46
N ALA A 386 0.99 -15.55 4.35
CA ALA A 386 0.63 -16.90 4.77
C ALA A 386 -0.67 -16.96 5.60
N ALA A 387 -1.02 -15.88 6.31
CA ALA A 387 -2.30 -15.71 7.00
C ALA A 387 -3.43 -15.35 6.03
N MET A 388 -3.14 -14.54 5.00
CA MET A 388 -4.10 -14.23 3.92
C MET A 388 -4.53 -15.50 3.15
N SER A 389 -3.59 -16.37 2.76
CA SER A 389 -3.92 -17.66 2.12
C SER A 389 -4.63 -18.64 3.06
N GLN A 390 -4.33 -18.59 4.37
CA GLN A 390 -5.01 -19.37 5.40
C GLN A 390 -6.49 -19.02 5.52
N VAL A 391 -6.83 -17.74 5.51
CA VAL A 391 -8.25 -17.33 5.59
C VAL A 391 -8.97 -17.58 4.28
N LEU A 392 -8.33 -17.40 3.13
CA LEU A 392 -8.93 -17.75 1.84
C LEU A 392 -9.27 -19.25 1.75
N SER A 393 -8.35 -20.12 2.20
CA SER A 393 -8.62 -21.57 2.28
C SER A 393 -9.71 -21.92 3.28
N ARG A 394 -9.84 -21.21 4.42
CA ARG A 394 -10.99 -21.37 5.33
C ARG A 394 -12.33 -21.03 4.67
N ILE A 395 -12.44 -19.89 3.97
CA ILE A 395 -13.67 -19.50 3.24
C ILE A 395 -14.06 -20.59 2.23
N HIS A 396 -13.09 -21.06 1.45
CA HIS A 396 -13.32 -22.05 0.39
C HIS A 396 -13.50 -23.49 0.93
N SER A 397 -13.34 -23.72 2.24
CA SER A 397 -13.57 -25.01 2.91
C SER A 397 -14.90 -25.10 3.67
N VAL A 398 -15.75 -24.06 3.61
CA VAL A 398 -17.04 -24.06 4.30
C VAL A 398 -18.03 -25.04 3.64
N ASP A 399 -18.55 -25.96 4.44
CA ASP A 399 -19.66 -26.84 4.04
C ASP A 399 -20.94 -26.01 3.82
N LEU A 400 -21.35 -25.92 2.54
CA LEU A 400 -22.50 -25.14 2.12
C LEU A 400 -23.82 -25.63 2.73
N ARG A 401 -23.95 -26.92 3.06
CA ARG A 401 -25.16 -27.49 3.66
C ARG A 401 -25.20 -27.19 5.16
N ALA A 402 -24.09 -27.43 5.87
CA ALA A 402 -23.99 -27.11 7.29
C ALA A 402 -24.21 -25.61 7.54
N ALA A 403 -23.62 -24.75 6.69
CA ALA A 403 -23.78 -23.29 6.74
C ALA A 403 -25.11 -22.78 6.17
N LYS A 404 -25.98 -23.64 5.61
CA LYS A 404 -27.25 -23.27 4.96
C LYS A 404 -27.08 -22.19 3.89
N LEU A 405 -26.08 -22.39 3.03
CA LEU A 405 -25.72 -21.55 1.89
C LEU A 405 -25.88 -22.26 0.54
N GLU A 406 -26.45 -23.48 0.47
CA GLU A 406 -26.72 -24.18 -0.79
C GLU A 406 -27.50 -23.28 -1.79
N ASP A 407 -28.52 -22.54 -1.36
CA ASP A 407 -29.30 -21.60 -2.20
C ASP A 407 -28.71 -20.17 -2.30
N TYR A 408 -27.46 -19.93 -1.90
CA TYR A 408 -26.86 -18.59 -1.87
C TYR A 408 -26.51 -18.00 -3.27
N GLY A 409 -26.54 -18.84 -4.31
CA GLY A 409 -26.31 -18.46 -5.70
C GLY A 409 -26.80 -19.53 -6.68
N GLU A 410 -26.70 -19.24 -7.99
CA GLU A 410 -27.01 -20.22 -9.03
C GLU A 410 -25.98 -21.37 -9.00
N HIS A 411 -26.45 -22.59 -9.30
CA HIS A 411 -25.63 -23.81 -9.24
C HIS A 411 -25.00 -24.12 -10.61
N GLY A 412 -23.69 -24.38 -10.61
CA GLY A 412 -22.93 -24.72 -11.81
C GLY A 412 -22.70 -23.53 -12.75
N ASN A 413 -21.82 -23.71 -13.74
CA ASN A 413 -21.55 -22.75 -14.81
C ASN A 413 -21.21 -21.30 -14.37
N TYR A 414 -20.74 -21.11 -13.14
CA TYR A 414 -20.39 -19.82 -12.56
C TYR A 414 -19.47 -18.99 -13.46
N ILE A 415 -18.40 -19.59 -14.01
CA ILE A 415 -17.47 -18.89 -14.90
C ILE A 415 -18.18 -18.40 -16.17
N GLN A 416 -19.09 -19.20 -16.74
CA GLN A 416 -19.87 -18.85 -17.94
C GLN A 416 -20.86 -17.72 -17.66
N GLN A 417 -21.63 -17.81 -16.57
CA GLN A 417 -22.56 -16.76 -16.12
C GLN A 417 -21.83 -15.43 -15.88
N GLN A 418 -20.65 -15.49 -15.24
CA GLN A 418 -19.82 -14.32 -15.00
C GLN A 418 -19.31 -13.74 -16.33
N VAL A 419 -18.71 -14.52 -17.23
CA VAL A 419 -18.23 -14.01 -18.54
C VAL A 419 -19.35 -13.36 -19.34
N GLN A 420 -20.55 -13.95 -19.38
CA GLN A 420 -21.72 -13.33 -20.01
C GLN A 420 -22.13 -12.01 -19.34
N THR A 421 -22.14 -11.99 -18.00
CA THR A 421 -22.50 -10.80 -17.20
C THR A 421 -21.51 -9.65 -17.40
N TRP A 422 -20.21 -9.92 -17.31
CA TRP A 422 -19.16 -8.91 -17.47
C TRP A 422 -19.06 -8.41 -18.92
N THR A 423 -19.25 -9.29 -19.93
CA THR A 423 -19.41 -8.87 -21.34
C THR A 423 -20.59 -7.93 -21.52
N LYS A 424 -21.76 -8.24 -20.93
CA LYS A 424 -22.95 -7.38 -21.00
C LYS A 424 -22.73 -6.03 -20.31
N GLN A 425 -22.02 -6.01 -19.18
CA GLN A 425 -21.63 -4.76 -18.50
C GLN A 425 -20.63 -3.94 -19.33
N TYR A 426 -19.64 -4.57 -19.95
CA TYR A 426 -18.69 -3.91 -20.85
C TYR A 426 -19.40 -3.16 -21.98
N ARG A 427 -20.28 -3.85 -22.72
CA ARG A 427 -21.06 -3.24 -23.82
C ARG A 427 -21.97 -2.11 -23.34
N ALA A 428 -22.53 -2.19 -22.13
CA ALA A 428 -23.34 -1.11 -21.55
C ALA A 428 -22.51 0.10 -21.08
N MET A 429 -21.22 -0.08 -20.79
CA MET A 429 -20.31 0.94 -20.27
C MET A 429 -19.24 1.38 -21.28
N GLU A 430 -19.28 0.88 -22.51
CA GLU A 430 -18.27 1.10 -23.53
C GLU A 430 -18.10 2.61 -23.84
N THR A 431 -16.86 3.08 -23.79
CA THR A 431 -16.48 4.47 -24.15
C THR A 431 -15.79 4.54 -25.52
N HIS A 432 -15.10 3.46 -25.87
CA HIS A 432 -14.37 3.22 -27.11
C HIS A 432 -14.05 1.71 -27.18
N VAL A 433 -13.80 1.20 -28.38
CA VAL A 433 -13.40 -0.20 -28.61
C VAL A 433 -11.99 -0.42 -28.07
N ILE A 434 -11.81 -1.44 -27.21
CA ILE A 434 -10.49 -1.88 -26.74
C ILE A 434 -10.18 -3.21 -27.43
N PRO A 435 -9.22 -3.27 -28.39
CA PRO A 435 -9.00 -4.46 -29.21
C PRO A 435 -8.70 -5.74 -28.43
N ALA A 436 -8.14 -5.65 -27.22
CA ALA A 436 -7.95 -6.81 -26.35
C ALA A 436 -9.25 -7.32 -25.72
N MET A 437 -10.19 -6.43 -25.36
CA MET A 437 -11.49 -6.82 -24.84
C MET A 437 -12.31 -7.56 -25.88
N GLU A 438 -12.29 -7.12 -27.14
CA GLU A 438 -12.95 -7.83 -28.25
C GLU A 438 -12.47 -9.28 -28.36
N ARG A 439 -11.14 -9.48 -28.40
CA ARG A 439 -10.53 -10.81 -28.47
C ARG A 439 -10.85 -11.66 -27.23
N LEU A 440 -10.91 -11.07 -26.04
CA LEU A 440 -11.28 -11.77 -24.80
C LEU A 440 -12.76 -12.18 -24.77
N ILE A 441 -13.66 -11.35 -25.31
CA ILE A 441 -15.09 -11.64 -25.42
C ILE A 441 -15.34 -12.83 -26.36
N GLU A 442 -14.55 -12.96 -27.43
CA GLU A 442 -14.58 -14.12 -28.34
C GLU A 442 -13.87 -15.36 -27.74
N TRP A 443 -12.75 -15.17 -27.05
CA TRP A 443 -11.89 -16.26 -26.58
C TRP A 443 -12.39 -16.95 -25.30
N LEU A 444 -12.84 -16.18 -24.29
CA LEU A 444 -13.25 -16.72 -22.99
C LEU A 444 -14.36 -17.79 -23.10
N PRO A 445 -15.42 -17.62 -23.93
CA PRO A 445 -16.46 -18.64 -24.10
C PRO A 445 -15.99 -19.97 -24.72
N LEU A 446 -14.82 -20.00 -25.35
CA LEU A 446 -14.28 -21.18 -26.05
C LEU A 446 -13.28 -21.97 -25.18
N HIS A 447 -12.91 -21.47 -24.00
CA HIS A 447 -11.82 -22.00 -23.17
C HIS A 447 -12.22 -22.21 -21.69
N PHE A 448 -13.52 -22.41 -21.42
CA PHE A 448 -14.02 -22.61 -20.07
C PHE A 448 -13.39 -23.84 -19.38
N PRO A 449 -13.22 -23.81 -18.03
CA PRO A 449 -12.80 -24.98 -17.26
C PRO A 449 -13.80 -26.15 -17.40
N GLU A 450 -13.30 -27.33 -17.76
CA GLU A 450 -14.11 -28.57 -17.88
C GLU A 450 -14.75 -29.01 -16.56
N SER A 451 -14.06 -28.73 -15.44
CA SER A 451 -14.58 -28.90 -14.09
C SER A 451 -14.50 -27.58 -13.32
N GLN A 452 -15.52 -27.32 -12.51
CA GLN A 452 -15.62 -26.20 -11.59
C GLN A 452 -16.06 -26.76 -10.23
N ARG A 453 -15.48 -26.25 -9.14
CA ARG A 453 -15.97 -26.54 -7.77
C ARG A 453 -17.02 -25.49 -7.38
N MET A 454 -17.95 -25.85 -6.51
CA MET A 454 -18.91 -24.91 -5.93
C MET A 454 -18.54 -24.66 -4.47
N THR A 455 -18.00 -23.48 -4.19
CA THR A 455 -17.70 -22.99 -2.83
C THR A 455 -18.30 -21.61 -2.63
N VAL A 456 -18.31 -21.08 -1.40
CA VAL A 456 -18.48 -19.64 -1.20
C VAL A 456 -17.28 -18.95 -1.83
N VAL A 457 -17.51 -18.02 -2.76
CA VAL A 457 -16.47 -17.10 -3.25
C VAL A 457 -16.77 -15.70 -2.72
N HIS A 458 -15.73 -15.01 -2.25
CA HIS A 458 -15.81 -13.64 -1.76
C HIS A 458 -16.01 -12.64 -2.93
N GLY A 459 -15.43 -12.95 -4.09
CA GLY A 459 -15.55 -12.20 -5.34
C GLY A 459 -14.65 -10.97 -5.44
N ASP A 460 -14.10 -10.49 -4.31
CA ASP A 460 -13.21 -9.33 -4.22
C ASP A 460 -12.11 -9.51 -3.14
N PHE A 461 -11.52 -10.71 -3.03
CA PHE A 461 -10.61 -11.03 -1.91
C PHE A 461 -9.23 -10.38 -2.07
N ARG A 462 -8.91 -9.41 -1.20
CA ARG A 462 -7.71 -8.57 -1.27
C ARG A 462 -7.19 -8.20 0.11
N LEU A 463 -5.90 -7.83 0.20
CA LEU A 463 -5.24 -7.45 1.44
C LEU A 463 -5.89 -6.23 2.14
N ASP A 464 -6.43 -5.27 1.39
CA ASP A 464 -7.09 -4.07 1.91
C ASP A 464 -8.53 -4.32 2.39
N ASN A 465 -9.07 -5.51 2.10
CA ASN A 465 -10.34 -6.03 2.62
C ASN A 465 -10.14 -6.87 3.91
N LEU A 466 -8.93 -6.92 4.49
CA LEU A 466 -8.61 -7.70 5.70
C LEU A 466 -8.25 -6.79 6.88
N ILE A 467 -8.84 -7.09 8.05
CA ILE A 467 -8.43 -6.54 9.34
C ILE A 467 -7.48 -7.54 10.01
N PHE A 468 -6.26 -7.11 10.31
CA PHE A 468 -5.25 -7.89 11.04
C PHE A 468 -5.15 -7.48 12.51
N HIS A 469 -4.70 -8.40 13.35
CA HIS A 469 -4.31 -8.10 14.73
C HIS A 469 -3.11 -7.14 14.73
N PRO A 470 -3.09 -6.05 15.54
CA PRO A 470 -2.03 -5.03 15.47
C PRO A 470 -0.60 -5.58 15.66
N GLU A 471 -0.45 -6.60 16.51
CA GLU A 471 0.85 -7.18 16.90
C GLU A 471 1.14 -8.57 16.32
N ARG A 472 0.15 -9.22 15.68
CA ARG A 472 0.23 -10.64 15.29
C ARG A 472 -0.16 -10.81 13.81
N PRO A 473 0.51 -11.70 13.05
CA PRO A 473 0.15 -11.97 11.65
C PRO A 473 -1.09 -12.86 11.58
N GLU A 474 -2.22 -12.35 12.06
CA GLU A 474 -3.50 -13.03 12.18
C GLU A 474 -4.60 -12.10 11.66
N VAL A 475 -5.49 -12.64 10.82
CA VAL A 475 -6.67 -11.91 10.31
C VAL A 475 -7.81 -12.07 11.31
N LEU A 476 -8.28 -10.93 11.85
CA LEU A 476 -9.42 -10.86 12.76
C LEU A 476 -10.75 -10.86 12.00
N ALA A 477 -10.80 -10.22 10.82
CA ALA A 477 -12.02 -10.13 10.02
C ALA A 477 -11.77 -9.92 8.53
N VAL A 478 -12.55 -10.60 7.69
CA VAL A 478 -12.68 -10.35 6.24
C VAL A 478 -13.87 -9.42 5.99
N LEU A 479 -13.62 -8.33 5.28
CA LEU A 479 -14.60 -7.35 4.81
C LEU A 479 -14.80 -7.49 3.29
N GLY A 480 -15.85 -6.87 2.75
CA GLY A 480 -15.97 -6.66 1.30
C GLY A 480 -16.97 -7.57 0.57
N TRP A 481 -17.73 -8.39 1.30
CA TRP A 481 -18.69 -9.42 0.84
C TRP A 481 -19.78 -8.99 -0.16
N LYS A 482 -19.81 -7.73 -0.62
CA LYS A 482 -20.77 -7.15 -1.59
C LYS A 482 -20.83 -7.90 -2.94
N LEU A 483 -19.76 -8.57 -3.35
CA LEU A 483 -19.67 -9.34 -4.61
C LEU A 483 -19.77 -10.86 -4.39
N SER A 484 -19.97 -11.32 -3.16
CA SER A 484 -19.91 -12.75 -2.83
C SER A 484 -21.08 -13.55 -3.39
N THR A 485 -20.79 -14.80 -3.73
CA THR A 485 -21.73 -15.74 -4.36
C THR A 485 -21.23 -17.17 -4.15
N LEU A 486 -21.98 -18.17 -4.63
CA LEU A 486 -21.40 -19.48 -4.91
C LEU A 486 -20.66 -19.44 -6.25
N GLY A 487 -19.53 -20.14 -6.33
CA GLY A 487 -18.71 -20.19 -7.55
C GLY A 487 -17.41 -20.97 -7.37
N ASP A 488 -16.53 -20.84 -8.35
CA ASP A 488 -15.26 -21.58 -8.37
C ASP A 488 -14.15 -20.85 -7.57
N PRO A 489 -13.52 -21.51 -6.58
CA PRO A 489 -12.55 -20.91 -5.67
C PRO A 489 -11.26 -20.45 -6.37
N ILE A 490 -10.87 -21.05 -7.50
CA ILE A 490 -9.68 -20.66 -8.26
C ILE A 490 -9.83 -19.22 -8.76
N SER A 491 -11.06 -18.78 -9.05
CA SER A 491 -11.33 -17.41 -9.50
C SER A 491 -10.93 -16.35 -8.47
N ASP A 492 -11.08 -16.62 -7.17
CA ASP A 492 -10.67 -15.68 -6.12
C ASP A 492 -9.18 -15.74 -5.79
N VAL A 493 -8.53 -16.90 -5.95
CA VAL A 493 -7.05 -16.98 -5.89
C VAL A 493 -6.44 -16.18 -7.05
N ALA A 494 -7.01 -16.28 -8.26
CA ALA A 494 -6.58 -15.47 -9.41
C ALA A 494 -6.86 -13.96 -9.23
N ASN A 495 -8.03 -13.58 -8.68
CA ASN A 495 -8.33 -12.19 -8.33
C ASN A 495 -7.30 -11.63 -7.34
N ASN A 496 -6.95 -12.39 -6.30
CA ASN A 496 -5.97 -12.00 -5.30
C ASN A 496 -4.55 -11.89 -5.89
N CYS A 497 -4.18 -12.81 -6.78
CA CYS A 497 -2.90 -12.80 -7.50
C CYS A 497 -2.75 -11.66 -8.53
N MET A 498 -3.81 -10.90 -8.87
CA MET A 498 -3.70 -9.77 -9.82
C MET A 498 -2.64 -8.73 -9.39
N ALA A 499 -2.49 -8.48 -8.09
CA ALA A 499 -1.57 -7.48 -7.57
C ALA A 499 -0.11 -7.70 -8.02
N TYR A 500 0.32 -8.95 -8.22
CA TYR A 500 1.69 -9.25 -8.65
C TYR A 500 2.05 -8.72 -10.05
N PHE A 501 1.06 -8.51 -10.92
CA PHE A 501 1.27 -8.08 -12.31
C PHE A 501 0.88 -6.61 -12.58
N LEU A 502 0.30 -5.92 -11.59
CA LEU A 502 -0.03 -4.50 -11.65
C LEU A 502 1.13 -3.60 -11.17
N PRO A 503 1.27 -2.36 -11.67
CA PRO A 503 2.26 -1.40 -11.19
C PRO A 503 2.08 -0.98 -9.71
N PRO A 504 3.16 -0.65 -8.98
CA PRO A 504 3.07 -0.15 -7.59
C PRO A 504 2.29 1.17 -7.42
N HIS A 505 2.16 1.96 -8.49
CA HIS A 505 1.45 3.23 -8.51
C HIS A 505 0.12 3.17 -9.28
N PHE A 506 -0.46 1.98 -9.45
CA PHE A 506 -1.74 1.79 -10.15
C PHE A 506 -2.92 2.17 -9.23
N ASP A 507 -3.64 3.24 -9.57
CA ASP A 507 -4.53 3.99 -8.64
C ASP A 507 -5.61 3.14 -7.95
N THR A 508 -6.18 2.17 -8.68
CA THR A 508 -7.29 1.35 -8.18
C THR A 508 -6.82 0.18 -7.33
N LEU A 509 -5.63 -0.35 -7.60
CA LEU A 509 -5.06 -1.55 -6.98
C LEU A 509 -3.52 -1.46 -7.03
N ARG A 510 -2.91 -1.07 -5.91
CA ARG A 510 -1.43 -1.08 -5.77
C ARG A 510 -0.90 -2.48 -6.04
N GLY A 511 0.05 -2.60 -6.95
CA GLY A 511 0.66 -3.87 -7.31
C GLY A 511 2.14 -4.01 -6.95
N LEU A 512 2.74 -5.09 -7.40
CA LEU A 512 4.12 -5.48 -7.12
C LEU A 512 4.96 -5.70 -8.38
N ARG A 513 4.47 -5.33 -9.58
CA ARG A 513 5.19 -5.56 -10.83
C ARG A 513 6.53 -4.81 -10.83
N LYS A 514 7.62 -5.56 -11.03
CA LYS A 514 9.03 -5.11 -10.92
C LYS A 514 9.52 -4.80 -9.49
N CYS A 515 8.76 -5.13 -8.44
CA CYS A 515 9.30 -5.13 -7.09
C CYS A 515 10.23 -6.33 -6.85
N ASP A 516 11.28 -6.12 -6.08
CA ASP A 516 12.18 -7.18 -5.60
C ASP A 516 11.51 -7.94 -4.45
N LEU A 517 10.70 -8.93 -4.80
CA LEU A 517 9.92 -9.73 -3.85
C LEU A 517 10.81 -10.47 -2.85
N GLY A 518 11.97 -10.96 -3.30
CA GLY A 518 12.94 -11.68 -2.46
C GLY A 518 13.51 -10.81 -1.35
N ARG A 519 14.03 -9.62 -1.69
CA ARG A 519 14.53 -8.66 -0.68
C ARG A 519 13.42 -8.09 0.21
N LEU A 520 12.19 -8.01 -0.29
CA LEU A 520 11.03 -7.64 0.52
C LEU A 520 10.57 -8.77 1.45
N GLY A 521 10.84 -10.05 1.14
CA GLY A 521 10.29 -11.21 1.84
C GLY A 521 8.81 -11.48 1.50
N ILE A 522 8.33 -10.97 0.38
CA ILE A 522 6.97 -11.24 -0.11
C ILE A 522 7.03 -12.51 -0.97
N PRO A 523 6.16 -13.52 -0.76
CA PRO A 523 6.15 -14.70 -1.61
C PRO A 523 5.77 -14.35 -3.06
N THR A 524 6.29 -15.07 -4.06
CA THR A 524 5.84 -14.89 -5.45
C THR A 524 4.38 -15.27 -5.65
N ALA A 525 3.77 -14.93 -6.79
CA ALA A 525 2.40 -15.35 -7.12
C ALA A 525 2.27 -16.89 -7.11
N GLU A 526 3.30 -17.59 -7.57
CA GLU A 526 3.39 -19.06 -7.57
C GLU A 526 3.53 -19.61 -6.14
N GLU A 527 4.44 -19.06 -5.33
CA GLU A 527 4.60 -19.46 -3.92
C GLU A 527 3.32 -19.24 -3.12
N TYR A 528 2.69 -18.07 -3.27
CA TYR A 528 1.46 -17.72 -2.57
C TYR A 528 0.29 -18.63 -2.99
N SER A 529 0.16 -18.90 -4.30
CA SER A 529 -0.83 -19.85 -4.81
C SER A 529 -0.59 -21.25 -4.25
N GLN A 530 0.67 -21.71 -4.18
CA GLN A 530 1.03 -23.00 -3.60
C GLN A 530 0.66 -23.09 -2.11
N MET A 531 0.94 -22.04 -1.31
CA MET A 531 0.49 -21.96 0.10
C MET A 531 -1.03 -22.09 0.27
N TYR A 532 -1.82 -21.78 -0.76
CA TYR A 532 -3.26 -22.03 -0.77
C TYR A 532 -3.58 -23.46 -1.25
N TRP A 533 -2.95 -23.95 -2.34
CA TRP A 533 -3.17 -25.31 -2.86
C TRP A 533 -2.86 -26.38 -1.82
N ASP A 534 -1.73 -26.26 -1.12
CA ASP A 534 -1.28 -27.17 -0.06
C ASP A 534 -2.30 -27.26 1.09
N ARG A 535 -2.91 -26.12 1.47
CA ARG A 535 -3.92 -26.05 2.54
C ARG A 535 -5.26 -26.66 2.16
N MET A 536 -5.63 -26.58 0.87
CA MET A 536 -6.87 -27.17 0.34
C MET A 536 -6.71 -28.65 -0.02
N GLY A 537 -5.49 -29.20 0.01
CA GLY A 537 -5.21 -30.56 -0.44
C GLY A 537 -5.50 -30.76 -1.94
N VAL A 538 -5.20 -29.75 -2.77
CA VAL A 538 -5.44 -29.79 -4.22
C VAL A 538 -4.15 -29.60 -5.01
N GLU A 539 -4.11 -30.18 -6.20
CA GLU A 539 -3.06 -29.87 -7.17
C GLU A 539 -3.32 -28.52 -7.85
N ARG A 540 -2.26 -27.95 -8.45
CA ARG A 540 -2.34 -26.71 -9.21
C ARG A 540 -3.27 -26.88 -10.42
N PRO A 541 -4.26 -25.99 -10.64
CA PRO A 541 -5.10 -26.05 -11.84
C PRO A 541 -4.26 -25.83 -13.11
N GLU A 542 -4.36 -26.73 -14.10
CA GLU A 542 -3.57 -26.63 -15.33
C GLU A 542 -3.87 -25.35 -16.11
N ASN A 543 -5.15 -24.96 -16.14
CA ASN A 543 -5.69 -23.80 -16.84
C ASN A 543 -5.58 -22.50 -16.05
N TRP A 544 -4.56 -22.38 -15.18
CA TRP A 544 -4.31 -21.20 -14.35
C TRP A 544 -4.32 -19.88 -15.15
N ASN A 545 -3.83 -19.87 -16.38
CA ASN A 545 -3.80 -18.65 -17.18
C ASN A 545 -5.20 -18.22 -17.66
N PHE A 546 -6.14 -19.15 -17.85
CA PHE A 546 -7.55 -18.80 -18.09
C PHE A 546 -8.11 -17.98 -16.91
N TYR A 547 -7.89 -18.44 -15.67
CA TYR A 547 -8.39 -17.73 -14.48
C TYR A 547 -7.73 -16.36 -14.31
N MET A 548 -6.43 -16.22 -14.60
CA MET A 548 -5.75 -14.92 -14.61
C MET A 548 -6.29 -13.99 -15.72
N ALA A 549 -6.52 -14.50 -16.93
CA ALA A 549 -7.12 -13.74 -18.03
C ALA A 549 -8.54 -13.26 -17.68
N PHE A 550 -9.35 -14.13 -17.08
CA PHE A 550 -10.70 -13.82 -16.60
C PHE A 550 -10.70 -12.78 -15.46
N ALA A 551 -9.78 -12.87 -14.50
CA ALA A 551 -9.64 -11.90 -13.42
C ALA A 551 -9.29 -10.49 -13.96
N PHE A 552 -8.29 -10.39 -14.85
CA PHE A 552 -7.94 -9.12 -15.48
C PHE A 552 -9.04 -8.61 -16.43
N PHE A 553 -9.75 -9.49 -17.15
CA PHE A 553 -10.93 -9.11 -17.94
C PHE A 553 -11.99 -8.43 -17.06
N ARG A 554 -12.33 -9.01 -15.90
CA ARG A 554 -13.25 -8.38 -14.93
C ARG A 554 -12.75 -7.00 -14.48
N LEU A 555 -11.45 -6.86 -14.18
CA LEU A 555 -10.86 -5.59 -13.78
C LEU A 555 -10.93 -4.53 -14.90
N ALA A 556 -10.66 -4.90 -16.15
CA ALA A 556 -10.79 -3.99 -17.30
C ALA A 556 -12.24 -3.48 -17.48
N VAL A 557 -13.26 -4.33 -17.29
CA VAL A 557 -14.67 -3.90 -17.31
C VAL A 557 -14.97 -2.91 -16.19
N MET A 558 -14.47 -3.16 -14.97
CA MET A 558 -14.67 -2.24 -13.83
C MET A 558 -13.99 -0.88 -14.06
N LEU A 559 -12.80 -0.85 -14.66
CA LEU A 559 -12.07 0.37 -15.00
C LEU A 559 -12.74 1.17 -16.13
N GLN A 560 -13.21 0.50 -17.19
CA GLN A 560 -14.05 1.12 -18.23
C GLN A 560 -15.33 1.72 -17.62
N GLY A 561 -15.96 1.02 -16.68
CA GLY A 561 -17.12 1.51 -15.93
C GLY A 561 -16.83 2.71 -15.03
N LEU A 562 -15.63 2.81 -14.44
CA LEU A 562 -15.18 4.00 -13.70
C LEU A 562 -14.95 5.18 -14.65
N HIS A 563 -14.26 4.97 -15.77
CA HIS A 563 -14.04 5.99 -16.80
C HIS A 563 -15.36 6.53 -17.38
N ARG A 564 -16.34 5.65 -17.64
CA ARG A 564 -17.70 6.05 -18.06
C ARG A 564 -18.40 6.94 -17.03
N ARG A 565 -18.14 6.76 -15.73
CA ARG A 565 -18.71 7.57 -14.63
C ARG A 565 -18.05 8.94 -14.47
N SER A 566 -16.74 9.07 -14.67
CA SER A 566 -16.07 10.37 -14.65
C SER A 566 -16.42 11.21 -15.89
N LEU A 567 -16.49 10.61 -17.08
CA LEU A 567 -16.98 11.26 -18.30
C LEU A 567 -18.43 11.79 -18.21
N THR A 568 -19.29 11.14 -17.41
CA THR A 568 -20.69 11.55 -17.21
C THR A 568 -20.90 12.46 -15.99
N GLY A 569 -19.82 12.96 -15.38
CA GLY A 569 -19.89 13.92 -14.26
C GLY A 569 -20.44 13.35 -12.95
N HIS A 570 -20.71 12.04 -12.88
CA HIS A 570 -21.26 11.38 -11.68
C HIS A 570 -20.17 10.98 -10.66
N ALA A 571 -18.90 11.07 -11.05
CA ALA A 571 -17.74 11.05 -10.16
C ALA A 571 -16.83 12.24 -10.49
N ARG A 572 -16.28 12.91 -9.47
CA ARG A 572 -15.26 13.95 -9.65
C ARG A 572 -13.88 13.26 -9.72
N PRO A 573 -13.08 13.48 -10.78
CA PRO A 573 -11.77 12.88 -10.88
C PRO A 573 -10.85 13.24 -9.71
N ALA A 574 -10.07 12.27 -9.25
CA ALA A 574 -8.86 12.51 -8.48
C ALA A 574 -7.77 13.15 -9.39
N PRO A 575 -6.85 13.98 -8.84
CA PRO A 575 -5.77 14.55 -9.62
C PRO A 575 -4.80 13.45 -10.10
N GLY A 576 -4.85 13.11 -11.39
CA GLY A 576 -4.02 12.06 -12.01
C GLY A 576 -4.76 11.07 -12.91
N GLU A 577 -6.11 11.04 -12.89
CA GLU A 577 -6.88 10.02 -13.60
C GLU A 577 -6.68 9.99 -15.13
N SER A 578 -5.94 8.99 -15.61
CA SER A 578 -6.18 8.36 -16.91
C SER A 578 -6.78 6.96 -16.72
N CYS A 579 -8.03 6.92 -16.25
CA CYS A 579 -8.81 5.68 -16.12
C CYS A 579 -8.95 4.90 -17.44
N ARG A 580 -8.73 5.57 -18.58
CA ARG A 580 -8.76 4.97 -19.92
C ARG A 580 -7.52 4.08 -20.17
N GLU A 581 -6.32 4.63 -20.02
CA GLU A 581 -5.06 3.91 -20.20
C GLU A 581 -4.96 2.70 -19.25
N HIS A 582 -5.45 2.85 -18.02
CA HIS A 582 -5.53 1.75 -17.06
C HIS A 582 -6.48 0.62 -17.53
N ALA A 583 -7.59 0.92 -18.19
CA ALA A 583 -8.49 -0.11 -18.74
C ALA A 583 -7.88 -0.84 -19.94
N GLU A 584 -7.22 -0.11 -20.86
CA GLU A 584 -6.50 -0.69 -22.00
C GLU A 584 -5.35 -1.62 -21.53
N PHE A 585 -4.47 -1.12 -20.65
CA PHE A 585 -3.34 -1.87 -20.10
C PHE A 585 -3.75 -3.17 -19.39
N VAL A 586 -4.87 -3.15 -18.64
CA VAL A 586 -5.37 -4.36 -17.98
C VAL A 586 -6.00 -5.33 -18.97
N ALA A 587 -6.64 -4.85 -20.04
CA ALA A 587 -7.17 -5.71 -21.10
C ALA A 587 -6.04 -6.40 -21.90
N ASP A 588 -4.95 -5.69 -22.22
CA ASP A 588 -3.78 -6.32 -22.84
C ASP A 588 -3.10 -7.33 -21.90
N LEU A 589 -3.01 -7.06 -20.59
CA LEU A 589 -2.55 -8.05 -19.60
C LEU A 589 -3.44 -9.31 -19.56
N ALA A 590 -4.76 -9.15 -19.62
CA ALA A 590 -5.69 -10.28 -19.70
C ALA A 590 -5.44 -11.10 -20.99
N TRP A 591 -5.22 -10.44 -22.11
CA TRP A 591 -4.94 -11.09 -23.39
C TRP A 591 -3.58 -11.81 -23.41
N ASP A 592 -2.55 -11.25 -22.77
CA ASP A 592 -1.24 -11.91 -22.56
C ASP A 592 -1.37 -13.24 -21.80
N PHE A 593 -2.34 -13.38 -20.89
CA PHE A 593 -2.63 -14.66 -20.22
C PHE A 593 -3.46 -15.61 -21.11
N ALA A 594 -4.44 -15.09 -21.86
CA ALA A 594 -5.21 -15.87 -22.82
C ALA A 594 -4.32 -16.51 -23.92
N ILE A 595 -3.33 -15.76 -24.44
CA ILE A 595 -2.35 -16.27 -25.41
C ILE A 595 -1.55 -17.46 -24.83
N LYS A 596 -1.07 -17.34 -23.57
CA LYS A 596 -0.29 -18.41 -22.91
C LYS A 596 -1.11 -19.68 -22.74
N GLU A 597 -2.40 -19.53 -22.43
CA GLU A 597 -3.34 -20.65 -22.34
C GLU A 597 -3.59 -21.29 -23.72
N GLY A 598 -3.80 -20.48 -24.77
CA GLY A 598 -3.94 -20.97 -26.14
C GLY A 598 -2.72 -21.78 -26.61
N PHE A 599 -1.51 -21.36 -26.25
CA PHE A 599 -0.29 -22.16 -26.50
C PHE A 599 -0.24 -23.45 -25.67
N ARG A 600 -0.77 -23.48 -24.43
CA ARG A 600 -0.88 -24.73 -23.64
C ARG A 600 -1.81 -25.72 -24.34
N VAL A 601 -3.01 -25.26 -24.73
CA VAL A 601 -4.00 -26.08 -25.45
C VAL A 601 -3.42 -26.59 -26.76
N PHE A 602 -2.84 -25.73 -27.60
CA PHE A 602 -2.23 -26.13 -28.86
C PHE A 602 -1.13 -27.20 -28.70
N ASN A 603 -0.25 -27.05 -27.71
CA ASN A 603 0.80 -28.03 -27.43
C ASN A 603 0.29 -29.35 -26.81
N SER A 604 -0.92 -29.35 -26.24
CA SER A 604 -1.58 -30.55 -25.70
C SER A 604 -2.35 -31.36 -26.74
N LEU A 605 -2.66 -30.76 -27.91
CA LEU A 605 -3.32 -31.49 -29.00
C LEU A 605 -2.40 -32.61 -29.52
N PRO A 606 -2.91 -33.86 -29.65
CA PRO A 606 -2.12 -34.93 -30.25
C PRO A 606 -1.77 -34.58 -31.69
N ALA A 607 -0.49 -34.70 -32.05
CA ALA A 607 0.01 -34.38 -33.39
C ALA A 607 -0.76 -35.19 -34.45
N THR A 608 -1.70 -34.53 -35.13
CA THR A 608 -2.58 -35.17 -36.11
C THR A 608 -1.74 -35.76 -37.24
N LYS A 609 -1.83 -37.08 -37.45
CA LYS A 609 -1.27 -37.71 -38.66
C LYS A 609 -1.81 -36.95 -39.88
N PRO A 610 -0.97 -36.59 -40.87
CA PRO A 610 -1.43 -35.84 -42.02
C PRO A 610 -2.57 -36.57 -42.73
N PHE A 611 -3.71 -35.91 -42.90
CA PHE A 611 -4.80 -36.41 -43.75
C PHE A 611 -4.32 -36.40 -45.20
N ILE A 612 -3.84 -37.56 -45.67
CA ILE A 612 -3.53 -37.77 -47.08
C ILE A 612 -4.86 -37.78 -47.86
N ARG A 613 -5.25 -36.61 -48.39
CA ARG A 613 -6.29 -36.53 -49.43
C ARG A 613 -5.71 -37.09 -50.73
N PRO A 614 -6.29 -38.14 -51.33
CA PRO A 614 -5.86 -38.62 -52.63
C PRO A 614 -6.33 -37.65 -53.73
N TYR A 615 -5.41 -36.86 -54.28
CA TYR A 615 -5.64 -36.20 -55.58
C TYR A 615 -5.28 -37.19 -56.70
N SER A 616 -6.30 -37.68 -57.39
CA SER A 616 -6.13 -38.53 -58.57
C SER A 616 -6.02 -37.68 -59.85
N THR A 617 -4.85 -37.65 -60.47
CA THR A 617 -4.66 -37.18 -61.84
C THR A 617 -3.87 -38.21 -62.64
N TRP A 618 -4.36 -38.53 -63.84
CA TRP A 618 -3.82 -39.60 -64.69
C TRP A 618 -2.58 -39.14 -65.47
N ALA A 619 -1.49 -39.89 -65.38
CA ALA A 619 -0.35 -39.82 -66.29
C ALA A 619 0.21 -41.24 -66.57
N ARG A 620 0.80 -41.45 -67.74
CA ARG A 620 1.00 -42.77 -68.37
C ARG A 620 2.23 -43.54 -67.86
N LEU A 621 2.30 -44.83 -68.20
CA LEU A 621 3.35 -45.78 -67.82
C LEU A 621 4.75 -45.39 -68.34
N GLY A 622 5.78 -45.74 -67.54
CA GLY A 622 7.19 -45.85 -67.90
C GLY A 622 7.91 -46.75 -66.86
N PRO A 623 8.83 -47.66 -67.24
CA PRO A 623 9.13 -48.81 -66.37
C PRO A 623 10.29 -48.64 -65.36
N LEU A 624 10.09 -49.32 -64.23
CA LEU A 624 11.04 -49.87 -63.24
C LEU A 624 12.56 -49.73 -63.50
N LEU A 625 13.27 -49.25 -62.46
CA LEU A 625 14.53 -49.87 -62.03
C LEU A 625 14.55 -50.05 -60.50
N THR A 626 14.92 -51.24 -60.07
CA THR A 626 14.99 -51.66 -58.66
C THR A 626 16.33 -51.35 -58.02
N ARG A 627 16.34 -50.94 -56.74
CA ARG A 627 17.48 -51.24 -55.86
C ARG A 627 17.06 -51.41 -54.39
N SER A 628 17.19 -52.64 -53.89
CA SER A 628 17.10 -52.97 -52.47
C SER A 628 18.32 -52.44 -51.69
N TYR A 629 18.20 -52.26 -50.37
CA TYR A 629 18.81 -53.21 -49.40
C TYR A 629 18.53 -52.85 -47.93
N VAL A 630 18.08 -53.87 -47.18
CA VAL A 630 18.23 -54.14 -45.73
C VAL A 630 18.00 -53.03 -44.69
N THR A 631 17.08 -53.33 -43.78
CA THR A 631 16.95 -52.75 -42.43
C THR A 631 17.72 -53.58 -41.39
N GLN A 632 18.39 -52.92 -40.44
CA GLN A 632 18.60 -53.44 -39.08
C GLN A 632 18.63 -52.30 -38.04
N PRO A 633 18.34 -52.58 -36.75
CA PRO A 633 17.93 -51.55 -35.78
C PRO A 633 19.04 -51.11 -34.80
N HIS A 634 18.81 -49.97 -34.13
CA HIS A 634 19.54 -49.57 -32.93
C HIS A 634 18.58 -49.27 -31.75
N PRO A 635 19.04 -49.42 -30.49
CA PRO A 635 18.16 -49.45 -29.33
C PRO A 635 17.73 -48.07 -28.81
N ARG A 636 16.69 -48.05 -27.96
CA ARG A 636 16.28 -46.85 -27.21
C ARG A 636 17.35 -46.43 -26.20
N ALA A 637 17.67 -45.14 -26.17
CA ALA A 637 18.23 -44.46 -24.99
C ALA A 637 17.10 -43.81 -24.17
N ALA A 638 17.26 -43.70 -22.86
CA ALA A 638 16.22 -43.19 -21.95
C ALA A 638 16.11 -41.66 -21.96
N HIS A 639 14.94 -41.13 -21.59
CA HIS A 639 14.72 -39.70 -21.42
C HIS A 639 15.41 -39.18 -20.14
N ALA A 640 16.12 -38.07 -20.26
CA ALA A 640 16.56 -37.23 -19.15
C ALA A 640 15.93 -35.82 -19.28
N PRO A 641 15.59 -35.13 -18.18
CA PRO A 641 14.93 -33.84 -18.22
C PRO A 641 15.86 -32.72 -18.71
N LYS A 642 15.35 -31.81 -19.55
CA LYS A 642 16.10 -30.64 -20.03
C LYS A 642 16.01 -29.49 -19.03
N VAL A 643 17.15 -29.12 -18.43
CA VAL A 643 17.32 -27.88 -17.67
C VAL A 643 17.79 -26.76 -18.63
N PRO A 644 17.32 -25.51 -18.51
CA PRO A 644 17.86 -24.39 -19.28
C PRO A 644 19.28 -24.04 -18.83
N LEU A 645 20.25 -24.07 -19.76
CA LEU A 645 21.62 -23.64 -19.49
C LEU A 645 21.71 -22.10 -19.50
N ILE A 646 22.00 -21.52 -18.34
CA ILE A 646 22.42 -20.11 -18.23
C ILE A 646 23.93 -20.05 -18.52
N VAL A 647 24.32 -19.24 -19.51
CA VAL A 647 25.71 -19.11 -19.95
C VAL A 647 26.31 -17.82 -19.39
N PRO A 648 27.41 -17.86 -18.62
CA PRO A 648 28.02 -16.66 -18.03
C PRO A 648 28.79 -15.82 -19.08
N PRO A 649 28.94 -14.49 -18.90
CA PRO A 649 29.53 -13.59 -19.92
C PRO A 649 30.96 -13.91 -20.36
N THR A 650 31.72 -14.62 -19.51
CA THR A 650 33.07 -15.13 -19.80
C THR A 650 33.11 -16.18 -20.91
N SER A 651 31.95 -16.70 -21.33
CA SER A 651 31.82 -17.72 -22.39
C SER A 651 31.65 -17.12 -23.80
N LEU A 652 31.55 -15.79 -23.93
CA LEU A 652 31.31 -15.12 -25.20
C LEU A 652 32.62 -14.98 -25.99
N LEU A 653 32.69 -15.62 -27.16
CA LEU A 653 33.87 -15.54 -28.05
C LEU A 653 33.80 -14.35 -29.00
N GLY A 654 34.91 -13.62 -29.11
CA GLY A 654 35.16 -12.62 -30.14
C GLY A 654 34.20 -11.42 -30.11
N THR A 655 33.65 -11.08 -31.28
CA THR A 655 32.91 -9.83 -31.53
C THR A 655 31.71 -9.64 -30.59
N ALA A 656 31.09 -10.71 -30.10
CA ALA A 656 29.97 -10.65 -29.15
C ALA A 656 30.40 -10.05 -27.79
N GLN A 657 31.58 -10.43 -27.28
CA GLN A 657 32.12 -9.88 -26.04
C GLN A 657 32.49 -8.40 -26.20
N GLY A 658 33.06 -8.02 -27.36
CA GLY A 658 33.35 -6.63 -27.72
C GLY A 658 32.11 -5.75 -27.93
N LEU A 659 30.94 -6.34 -28.18
CA LEU A 659 29.65 -5.64 -28.20
C LEU A 659 29.06 -5.49 -26.79
N TYR A 660 29.13 -6.53 -25.96
CA TYR A 660 28.71 -6.48 -24.56
C TYR A 660 29.41 -5.34 -23.80
N CYS A 661 30.76 -5.28 -23.85
CA CYS A 661 31.54 -4.24 -23.17
C CYS A 661 31.33 -2.81 -23.73
N LYS A 662 30.71 -2.66 -24.91
CA LYS A 662 30.31 -1.35 -25.48
C LYS A 662 28.91 -0.93 -25.01
N LEU A 663 27.99 -1.89 -24.84
CA LEU A 663 26.67 -1.67 -24.25
C LEU A 663 26.78 -1.24 -22.79
N GLU A 664 27.59 -1.96 -22.00
CA GLU A 664 27.82 -1.70 -20.58
C GLU A 664 28.33 -0.26 -20.36
N ARG A 665 29.38 0.15 -21.09
CA ARG A 665 29.91 1.52 -21.06
C ARG A 665 28.94 2.60 -21.54
N ALA A 666 28.03 2.27 -22.46
CA ALA A 666 27.00 3.22 -22.91
C ALA A 666 25.92 3.41 -21.82
N MET A 667 25.58 2.35 -21.08
CA MET A 667 24.63 2.41 -19.96
C MET A 667 25.20 3.19 -18.76
N ASP A 668 26.47 3.00 -18.41
CA ASP A 668 27.12 3.78 -17.33
C ASP A 668 27.11 5.29 -17.59
N VAL A 669 27.44 5.72 -18.81
CA VAL A 669 27.39 7.14 -19.21
C VAL A 669 25.95 7.69 -19.15
N GLN A 670 24.96 6.86 -19.48
CA GLN A 670 23.54 7.25 -19.39
C GLN A 670 23.05 7.35 -17.93
N TRP A 671 23.54 6.50 -17.03
CA TRP A 671 23.23 6.58 -15.60
C TRP A 671 23.90 7.79 -14.93
N GLY A 672 25.20 8.01 -15.19
CA GLY A 672 25.95 9.12 -14.60
C GLY A 672 25.39 10.51 -14.91
N HIS A 673 24.78 10.69 -16.10
CA HIS A 673 24.17 11.96 -16.50
C HIS A 673 22.71 12.17 -16.10
N GLN A 674 22.02 11.18 -15.51
CA GLN A 674 20.66 11.39 -14.97
C GLN A 674 20.63 11.99 -13.55
N ILE A 675 21.78 12.06 -12.87
CA ILE A 675 21.86 12.48 -11.46
C ILE A 675 21.94 14.01 -11.29
N SER A 676 22.51 14.74 -12.27
CA SER A 676 22.63 16.20 -12.22
C SER A 676 21.41 16.93 -12.80
N ARG A 677 20.39 17.19 -11.97
CA ARG A 677 19.34 18.16 -12.32
C ARG A 677 19.89 19.58 -12.28
N HIS A 678 20.15 20.19 -13.44
CA HIS A 678 19.83 21.59 -13.83
C HIS A 678 20.65 22.04 -15.06
N ARG A 679 20.02 22.87 -15.92
CA ARG A 679 20.58 23.51 -17.15
C ARG A 679 20.83 22.54 -18.32
N TRP A 680 20.22 22.82 -19.49
CA TRP A 680 20.29 21.95 -20.67
C TRP A 680 20.45 22.75 -21.97
N THR A 681 21.47 22.40 -22.76
CA THR A 681 21.63 22.75 -24.18
C THR A 681 22.30 21.57 -24.91
N PRO A 682 21.94 21.23 -26.16
CA PRO A 682 22.41 19.98 -26.78
C PRO A 682 23.85 20.04 -27.32
N HIS A 683 24.64 19.01 -27.05
CA HIS A 683 26.00 18.85 -27.60
C HIS A 683 26.00 18.12 -28.95
N SER A 684 26.88 18.55 -29.87
CA SER A 684 26.90 18.17 -31.31
C SER A 684 27.19 16.68 -31.62
N LEU A 685 27.44 15.85 -30.61
CA LEU A 685 27.66 14.40 -30.76
C LEU A 685 26.34 13.62 -30.83
N LEU A 686 25.25 14.13 -30.24
CA LEU A 686 23.94 13.46 -30.25
C LEU A 686 23.29 13.41 -31.64
N GLU A 687 23.50 14.43 -32.48
CA GLU A 687 23.03 14.43 -33.87
C GLU A 687 23.76 13.39 -34.72
N LYS A 688 25.09 13.29 -34.59
CA LYS A 688 25.89 12.31 -35.35
C LYS A 688 25.48 10.86 -35.05
N SER A 689 25.09 10.55 -33.81
CA SER A 689 24.65 9.19 -33.42
C SER A 689 23.28 8.78 -33.98
N LYS A 690 22.34 9.71 -34.25
CA LYS A 690 21.04 9.38 -34.84
C LYS A 690 21.17 8.75 -36.24
N VAL A 691 22.05 9.33 -37.06
CA VAL A 691 22.32 8.87 -38.43
C VAL A 691 22.87 7.44 -38.44
N THR A 692 23.74 7.11 -37.49
CA THR A 692 24.29 5.76 -37.33
C THR A 692 23.22 4.72 -37.00
N VAL A 693 22.27 5.05 -36.12
CA VAL A 693 21.18 4.12 -35.73
C VAL A 693 20.21 3.84 -36.88
N GLN A 694 19.88 4.84 -37.71
CA GLN A 694 19.05 4.63 -38.90
C GLN A 694 19.73 3.73 -39.94
N SER A 695 21.05 3.87 -40.13
CA SER A 695 21.84 2.97 -40.99
C SER A 695 21.79 1.51 -40.50
N TRP A 696 21.92 1.28 -39.19
CA TRP A 696 21.84 -0.06 -38.59
C TRP A 696 20.47 -0.75 -38.79
N LEU A 697 19.37 0.01 -38.67
CA LEU A 697 18.02 -0.52 -38.91
C LEU A 697 17.82 -1.02 -40.36
N GLY A 698 18.41 -0.33 -41.34
CA GLY A 698 18.43 -0.78 -42.73
C GLY A 698 19.15 -2.11 -42.90
N SER A 699 20.36 -2.24 -42.35
CA SER A 699 21.16 -3.48 -42.43
C SER A 699 20.49 -4.68 -41.76
N VAL A 700 19.86 -4.50 -40.59
CA VAL A 700 19.13 -5.58 -39.90
C VAL A 700 17.91 -6.03 -40.71
N THR A 701 17.18 -5.10 -41.33
CA THR A 701 16.01 -5.41 -42.16
C THR A 701 16.41 -6.22 -43.40
N ALA A 702 17.53 -5.88 -44.04
CA ALA A 702 18.10 -6.67 -45.14
C ALA A 702 18.50 -8.10 -44.71
N LEU A 703 19.11 -8.24 -43.52
CA LEU A 703 19.53 -9.54 -42.98
C LEU A 703 18.33 -10.47 -42.72
N VAL A 704 17.23 -9.93 -42.17
CA VAL A 704 15.98 -10.68 -41.92
C VAL A 704 15.30 -11.08 -43.23
N SER A 705 15.34 -10.23 -44.25
CA SER A 705 14.80 -10.55 -45.58
C SER A 705 15.59 -11.68 -46.25
N TRP A 706 16.93 -11.63 -46.17
CA TRP A 706 17.81 -12.70 -46.66
C TRP A 706 17.60 -14.03 -45.92
N ALA A 707 17.41 -13.99 -44.59
CA ALA A 707 17.09 -15.17 -43.80
C ALA A 707 15.75 -15.83 -44.21
N ARG A 708 14.71 -15.02 -44.52
CA ARG A 708 13.43 -15.53 -45.04
C ARG A 708 13.57 -16.17 -46.42
N ALA A 709 14.33 -15.55 -47.34
CA ALA A 709 14.57 -16.13 -48.66
C ALA A 709 15.29 -17.50 -48.56
N ARG A 710 16.23 -17.65 -47.62
CA ARG A 710 17.03 -18.88 -47.46
C ARG A 710 16.27 -20.07 -46.85
N ALA A 711 15.09 -19.84 -46.24
CA ALA A 711 14.24 -20.89 -45.67
C ALA A 711 13.33 -21.60 -46.70
N SER A 712 13.38 -21.20 -47.98
CA SER A 712 12.34 -21.51 -48.98
C SER A 712 12.76 -22.50 -50.08
N LEU A 713 13.91 -23.18 -49.95
CA LEU A 713 14.45 -24.09 -50.98
C LEU A 713 14.97 -25.42 -50.37
N PRO A 714 14.70 -26.58 -50.99
CA PRO A 714 15.22 -27.87 -50.55
C PRO A 714 16.71 -28.06 -50.90
N HIS A 715 17.40 -28.92 -50.16
CA HIS A 715 18.84 -29.15 -50.29
C HIS A 715 19.26 -29.73 -51.66
N ALA A 716 20.34 -29.18 -52.21
CA ALA A 716 21.19 -29.83 -53.21
C ALA A 716 22.66 -29.67 -52.79
N SER A 717 23.44 -30.75 -52.88
CA SER A 717 24.84 -30.82 -52.42
C SER A 717 25.82 -30.77 -53.59
N TRP A 718 26.82 -29.88 -53.52
CA TRP A 718 27.96 -29.83 -54.46
C TRP A 718 29.28 -29.56 -53.73
N HIS A 719 30.37 -30.07 -54.29
CA HIS A 719 31.75 -30.04 -53.76
C HIS A 719 32.73 -29.53 -54.84
N CYS A 720 33.99 -29.24 -54.45
CA CYS A 720 35.11 -28.77 -55.29
C CYS A 720 35.00 -27.30 -55.80
N ARG A 721 36.09 -26.56 -56.04
CA ARG A 721 37.55 -26.83 -55.88
C ARG A 721 38.36 -25.52 -55.75
N ASP A 722 39.59 -25.60 -55.24
CA ASP A 722 40.51 -24.47 -55.04
C ASP A 722 41.30 -23.98 -56.28
N ARG A 723 41.66 -22.68 -56.22
CA ARG A 723 42.81 -21.91 -56.75
C ARG A 723 42.53 -20.44 -56.38
N GLY A 724 43.42 -19.57 -55.85
CA GLY A 724 44.88 -19.51 -55.83
C GLY A 724 45.37 -18.45 -56.85
N SER A 725 46.26 -17.48 -56.56
CA SER A 725 46.99 -17.09 -55.33
C SER A 725 47.88 -15.87 -55.61
N PHE A 726 48.20 -14.99 -54.64
CA PHE A 726 49.40 -14.11 -54.68
C PHE A 726 49.91 -13.70 -53.28
N LEU A 727 51.13 -13.16 -53.24
CA LEU A 727 52.10 -13.02 -52.10
C LEU A 727 52.25 -11.52 -51.65
N PRO A 728 53.16 -11.09 -50.71
CA PRO A 728 54.31 -11.79 -50.10
C PRO A 728 54.52 -11.68 -48.55
N THR A 729 55.58 -12.40 -48.13
CA THR A 729 56.21 -12.64 -46.82
C THR A 729 56.89 -11.47 -46.09
N TRP A 730 57.16 -11.66 -44.78
CA TRP A 730 58.46 -11.38 -44.13
C TRP A 730 58.75 -12.42 -43.01
N THR A 731 59.99 -12.52 -42.53
CA THR A 731 60.50 -13.62 -41.66
C THR A 731 61.48 -13.13 -40.56
N ALA A 732 61.87 -14.04 -39.63
CA ALA A 732 62.85 -13.92 -38.51
C ALA A 732 62.29 -13.43 -37.15
N ALA A 733 62.88 -13.75 -35.98
CA ALA A 733 63.72 -14.89 -35.53
C ALA A 733 63.89 -14.90 -33.98
N VAL A 734 64.16 -16.09 -33.40
CA VAL A 734 64.98 -16.44 -32.20
C VAL A 734 64.88 -15.65 -30.86
N THR A 735 64.83 -16.44 -29.77
CA THR A 735 64.95 -16.25 -28.29
C THR A 735 66.29 -15.69 -27.75
N PRO A 736 66.56 -15.55 -26.41
CA PRO A 736 65.75 -15.28 -25.18
C PRO A 736 66.43 -14.28 -24.17
N LEU A 737 66.04 -14.36 -22.88
CA LEU A 737 66.76 -13.99 -21.61
C LEU A 737 66.73 -12.53 -21.12
N GLY A 738 66.72 -12.37 -19.78
CA GLY A 738 66.61 -11.09 -19.06
C GLY A 738 66.38 -11.26 -17.54
N GLU A 739 67.47 -11.41 -16.79
CA GLU A 739 67.56 -11.52 -15.31
C GLU A 739 67.50 -10.12 -14.60
N LEU A 740 67.48 -9.89 -13.26
CA LEU A 740 67.77 -10.69 -12.04
C LEU A 740 67.23 -10.02 -10.73
N GLN A 741 67.00 -10.84 -9.67
CA GLN A 741 67.13 -10.57 -8.20
C GLN A 741 66.26 -9.53 -7.41
N GLY A 742 65.87 -9.92 -6.17
CA GLY A 742 65.14 -9.04 -5.22
C GLY A 742 64.80 -9.57 -3.80
N ARG A 743 65.64 -10.41 -3.17
CA ARG A 743 65.64 -10.87 -1.74
C ARG A 743 64.29 -10.97 -0.96
N ARG A 744 63.78 -12.17 -0.68
CA ARG A 744 64.01 -13.00 0.55
C ARG A 744 63.60 -12.41 1.91
N GLN A 745 62.58 -13.01 2.53
CA GLN A 745 62.71 -13.72 3.83
C GLN A 745 61.68 -14.87 3.92
N THR A 746 61.84 -15.80 4.88
CA THR A 746 61.25 -17.16 4.80
C THR A 746 60.94 -17.77 6.18
N CYS A 747 59.83 -18.51 6.30
CA CYS A 747 59.61 -19.76 7.08
C CYS A 747 58.14 -20.23 6.84
N THR A 748 57.86 -21.26 6.04
CA THR A 748 57.82 -22.73 6.31
C THR A 748 56.67 -23.20 7.24
N LEU A 749 55.66 -23.96 6.73
CA LEU A 749 55.50 -25.45 6.74
C LEU A 749 55.17 -26.03 8.14
N VAL A 750 54.33 -27.06 8.37
CA VAL A 750 53.55 -28.00 7.51
C VAL A 750 52.37 -28.62 8.31
N PRO A 751 51.31 -29.19 7.69
CA PRO A 751 50.12 -29.71 8.40
C PRO A 751 50.22 -31.20 8.81
N LYS A 752 49.17 -31.72 9.47
CA LYS A 752 48.91 -33.16 9.68
C LYS A 752 47.49 -33.54 9.24
N ALA A 753 47.29 -34.81 8.88
CA ALA A 753 46.08 -35.33 8.24
C ALA A 753 45.76 -36.78 8.66
N ALA A 754 44.66 -37.33 8.10
CA ALA A 754 44.16 -38.71 8.23
C ALA A 754 43.45 -39.03 9.56
N ARG A 755 42.53 -40.02 9.64
CA ARG A 755 42.28 -41.19 8.76
C ARG A 755 40.80 -41.42 8.39
N LEU A 756 40.58 -42.27 7.38
CA LEU A 756 39.28 -42.83 6.96
C LEU A 756 38.95 -44.16 7.67
N CYS A 757 37.65 -44.50 7.71
CA CYS A 757 37.03 -45.84 7.55
C CYS A 757 35.49 -45.67 7.73
N SER A 758 34.63 -45.78 6.71
CA SER A 758 34.18 -46.97 5.93
C SER A 758 33.01 -47.78 6.57
N SER A 759 31.77 -47.35 6.27
CA SER A 759 30.55 -48.10 5.81
C SER A 759 30.47 -49.66 5.85
N PRO A 760 29.27 -50.28 5.67
CA PRO A 760 27.87 -49.90 5.98
C PRO A 760 27.03 -51.04 6.62
N GLY A 761 25.71 -50.84 6.87
CA GLY A 761 24.77 -51.90 7.30
C GLY A 761 23.30 -51.65 6.88
N ARG A 762 22.48 -52.71 6.80
CA ARG A 762 21.06 -52.69 6.34
C ARG A 762 20.14 -53.44 7.32
N SER A 763 18.82 -53.17 7.23
CA SER A 763 17.67 -54.07 7.54
C SER A 763 17.45 -54.50 9.01
N SER A 764 16.23 -54.82 9.49
CA SER A 764 14.85 -54.57 9.01
C SER A 764 13.81 -55.11 10.02
N LEU A 765 12.53 -54.70 9.89
CA LEU A 765 11.31 -55.31 10.47
C LEU A 765 11.11 -55.18 12.00
N GLY A 766 9.84 -55.16 12.43
CA GLY A 766 9.44 -55.12 13.84
C GLY A 766 8.09 -54.42 14.09
N GLU A 767 6.98 -55.11 13.83
CA GLU A 767 5.64 -54.64 14.24
C GLU A 767 5.39 -54.88 15.74
N ARG A 768 4.63 -54.01 16.43
CA ARG A 768 3.27 -54.34 16.94
C ARG A 768 2.59 -53.25 17.77
N SER A 769 1.27 -53.39 17.82
CA SER A 769 0.27 -52.67 18.61
C SER A 769 0.50 -52.64 20.13
N GLY A 770 -0.05 -51.61 20.79
CA GLY A 770 -0.22 -51.55 22.25
C GLY A 770 -1.05 -50.32 22.66
N ALA A 771 -2.13 -50.49 23.42
CA ALA A 771 -3.12 -49.45 23.67
C ALA A 771 -3.07 -48.83 25.08
N GLN A 772 -3.56 -47.59 25.16
CA GLN A 772 -4.35 -46.98 26.26
C GLN A 772 -3.75 -46.67 27.65
N VAL A 773 -4.04 -45.41 28.04
CA VAL A 773 -4.47 -44.92 29.37
C VAL A 773 -3.38 -44.62 30.44
N PRO A 774 -3.46 -43.47 31.17
CA PRO A 774 -2.38 -42.99 32.05
C PRO A 774 -2.72 -43.05 33.56
N SER A 775 -1.68 -42.90 34.42
CA SER A 775 -1.86 -42.51 35.81
C SER A 775 -0.72 -41.66 36.38
N ARG A 776 -1.10 -40.78 37.31
CA ARG A 776 -0.28 -39.87 38.14
C ARG A 776 0.98 -40.52 38.76
N ALA A 777 2.06 -39.74 38.90
CA ALA A 777 2.57 -39.30 40.22
C ALA A 777 3.71 -38.26 40.07
N SER A 778 3.91 -37.43 41.09
CA SER A 778 4.98 -36.42 41.16
C SER A 778 6.14 -36.90 42.05
N VAL A 779 7.39 -36.58 41.68
CA VAL A 779 8.55 -36.58 42.59
C VAL A 779 9.42 -35.35 42.28
N VAL A 780 10.07 -34.78 43.30
CA VAL A 780 10.88 -33.54 43.26
C VAL A 780 12.31 -33.82 43.72
N CYS A 781 13.30 -33.24 43.03
CA CYS A 781 14.61 -32.80 43.56
C CYS A 781 15.19 -31.75 42.57
N LEU A 782 15.67 -30.53 42.88
CA LEU A 782 16.43 -29.91 43.99
C LEU A 782 17.97 -29.86 43.81
N ALA A 783 18.45 -28.70 43.34
CA ALA A 783 19.76 -28.06 43.56
C ALA A 783 19.71 -26.66 42.87
N HIS A 784 19.80 -25.46 43.45
CA HIS A 784 20.03 -24.91 44.81
C HIS A 784 21.43 -24.26 45.07
N ALA A 785 21.53 -22.96 44.76
CA ALA A 785 22.43 -21.91 45.29
C ALA A 785 21.86 -20.55 44.76
N GLN A 786 21.41 -19.56 45.56
CA GLN A 786 22.14 -18.65 46.49
C GLN A 786 23.12 -17.70 45.77
N ASP A 787 23.23 -16.39 46.06
CA ASP A 787 22.43 -15.40 46.83
C ASP A 787 22.87 -13.97 46.34
N THR A 788 22.41 -12.78 46.77
CA THR A 788 21.68 -12.32 47.98
C THR A 788 20.74 -11.12 47.65
N GLN A 789 20.30 -10.38 48.69
CA GLN A 789 19.28 -9.30 48.72
C GLN A 789 19.84 -7.87 48.80
N LEU A 790 18.96 -6.86 48.62
CA LEU A 790 18.65 -5.88 49.70
C LEU A 790 17.29 -5.18 49.48
N ARG A 791 16.74 -4.54 50.53
CA ARG A 791 15.37 -3.99 50.61
C ARG A 791 15.28 -2.74 51.51
N THR A 792 14.54 -1.72 51.07
CA THR A 792 13.95 -0.63 51.89
C THR A 792 12.77 -0.03 51.10
N GLN A 793 11.52 -0.27 51.50
CA GLN A 793 10.72 0.61 52.37
C GLN A 793 10.58 2.07 51.90
N GLN A 794 9.33 2.48 51.62
CA GLN A 794 8.87 3.87 51.64
C GLN A 794 7.61 3.96 52.50
N LEU A 795 7.45 5.06 53.23
CA LEU A 795 6.27 5.34 54.06
C LEU A 795 5.22 6.13 53.28
N ALA A 796 3.95 5.89 53.57
CA ALA A 796 2.86 6.79 53.18
C ALA A 796 2.66 7.86 54.28
N VAL A 797 2.64 9.13 53.89
CA VAL A 797 2.36 10.27 54.78
C VAL A 797 0.98 10.82 54.47
N VAL A 798 0.17 11.04 55.51
CA VAL A 798 -1.19 11.58 55.42
C VAL A 798 -1.16 13.09 55.71
N PRO A 799 -1.78 13.95 54.87
CA PRO A 799 -1.93 15.37 55.19
C PRO A 799 -2.99 15.58 56.29
N GLY A 800 -2.67 16.39 57.30
CA GLY A 800 -3.55 16.67 58.43
C GLY A 800 -4.71 17.64 58.11
N LYS A 801 -5.72 17.65 58.98
CA LYS A 801 -6.75 18.71 59.04
C LYS A 801 -6.50 19.62 60.24
N GLU A 802 -6.74 20.92 60.07
CA GLU A 802 -6.97 21.84 61.18
C GLU A 802 -8.49 21.97 61.51
N PRO A 803 -8.85 22.44 62.72
CA PRO A 803 -10.22 22.31 63.24
C PRO A 803 -11.11 23.54 63.01
N GLY A 804 -12.43 23.32 62.97
CA GLY A 804 -13.45 24.37 62.98
C GLY A 804 -14.79 23.86 63.53
N LEU A 805 -15.48 24.68 64.31
CA LEU A 805 -16.77 24.36 64.94
C LEU A 805 -17.92 24.44 63.92
N ALA A 806 -18.92 23.55 64.04
CA ALA A 806 -20.33 23.92 64.26
C ALA A 806 -21.32 22.72 64.35
N ILE A 807 -22.03 22.65 65.49
CA ILE A 807 -23.49 22.47 65.63
C ILE A 807 -24.20 21.26 64.97
N ARG A 808 -25.02 20.55 65.77
CA ARG A 808 -25.98 19.52 65.34
C ARG A 808 -27.17 20.11 64.56
N GLY A 809 -27.61 19.45 63.49
CA GLY A 809 -28.90 19.70 62.84
C GLY A 809 -29.42 18.44 62.15
N SER A 810 -30.60 17.96 62.54
CA SER A 810 -31.21 16.72 62.04
C SER A 810 -32.05 16.94 60.78
N GLN A 811 -32.02 15.99 59.83
CA GLN A 811 -33.22 15.23 59.46
C GLN A 811 -32.86 13.97 58.62
N HIS A 812 -33.78 13.01 58.65
CA HIS A 812 -33.72 11.60 58.23
C HIS A 812 -32.83 11.22 57.03
#